data_AF-A0A1I8JGK3-F1
#
_entry.id   AF-A0A1I8JGK3-F1
#
_cell.length_a   1.000
_cell.length_b   1.000
_cell.length_c   1.000
_cell.angle_alpha   90.00
_cell.angle_beta   90.00
_cell.angle_gamma   90.00
#
_symmetry.space_group_name_H-M   'P 1'
#
loop_
_entity.id
_entity.type
_entity.pdbx_description
1 polymer ?
#
loop_
_entity_poly.entity_id
_entity_poly.type
_entity_poly.pdbx_seq_one_letter_code
_entity_poly.pdbx_strand_id
1 'polypeptide(L)'
;EVVEFLLSRAASEPTAFPLSDEDRQAILPSILHQQQQQQQPHQVGTGHQVLFPFVFNFIKQCATGAGTRCAVQLVLSACRLDPSLYAEPLVVTLLQGLASQEGESFQNFVKVLTPLMDPGLRMATGTSNSLGEAGFAQLVMRYIWSAVQFGKSPAYCVEWLATQAMRNPVVQQHLLESREHWLPTHLVCHPNLKVRQATFILFTHLLPMRAQVRFHELSSARCKLAVVSPCTVSGSRGQCSVEQRALIADLLRLLLGCLTDIRQVGGAGGGGLDRAEHSCFAPYFNSMTLCLVSADEKRMVTPHLGELWDAFFPRTLSIEISNHGNKYAILNFLLTACTDCPENVTALLANAKVVNQICTNYILEVIFYNRCMLPAYYGLLRLLCLASPRFSANLCRHTNINWSLRFIAPYPTHYGPASEELLRLCEAILTGGRASRRTRENIDDTRAATDGADVGDRDNMDESQGGNDCDGMTEAFRVQTMTVLNVWEIGANQVAPLLRLSKVLLERDSDYVKFMELGNLPVLVDAMYTLHTMFFDSEGCFVYEEMLQLLCIINTCLRVGLDCIERHRDGLLRKAVFYESKGRRGLLDLPHKLLSLLSSFVVPDIRVAAIEALKNLVNIYQTDVTEQLVELLSNRHQAFHSTTEHIAHGLFFPRLQSPPTFQLNQQRQVKLPKPHFGMLLHPNMLESPRGANPAYDRKLDEFFMPYYQLVDRLARVSINAMQFTQETAHLCAMVAYEGASLHCSLFAKLWNEVVTLQDRSVLAQPPASPSGASAAGAAAAVAATVNAISGGSSGVGGSGETSRQSPLDTLMEDSYFTEYIAAVLTKERRCLVDRHIYAFMTHCFPKVYQCLTDMPDIRASLIDSVTQSAESLTSSVAKAASASAPSDSSHAEKTEDQQQLLSQVEGDVKACLLLLAVVSQQQQQQQESQHGNEALSHALEKIRSYLLLNQSADSASCSQTDSNTSSTEQSQQKHPISASLVRLVEKLIEQLQLFDLPSTTATDATTSIAD
;
A
#
# COMPACT_ATOMS: atom_id res chain seq x y z
N GLU A 1 73.28 28.21 -20.68
CA GLU A 1 73.77 29.17 -19.67
C GLU A 1 72.77 29.52 -18.57
N VAL A 2 71.91 30.56 -18.66
CA VAL A 2 71.02 30.96 -17.53
C VAL A 2 70.10 29.82 -17.07
N VAL A 3 69.46 29.11 -18.01
CA VAL A 3 68.57 27.97 -17.72
C VAL A 3 69.34 26.81 -17.09
N GLU A 4 70.54 26.50 -17.61
CA GLU A 4 71.40 25.45 -17.03
C GLU A 4 71.93 25.83 -15.65
N PHE A 5 72.24 27.10 -15.41
CA PHE A 5 72.63 27.61 -14.09
C PHE A 5 71.50 27.44 -13.07
N LEU A 6 70.26 27.78 -13.45
CA LEU A 6 69.09 27.61 -12.59
C LEU A 6 68.81 26.12 -12.28
N LEU A 7 68.94 25.23 -13.27
CA LEU A 7 68.66 23.80 -13.11
C LEU A 7 69.78 23.03 -12.40
N SER A 8 71.05 23.40 -12.62
CA SER A 8 72.19 22.81 -11.91
C SER A 8 72.16 23.18 -10.43
N ARG A 9 71.79 24.43 -10.11
CA ARG A 9 71.55 24.86 -8.74
C ARG A 9 70.37 24.14 -8.10
N ALA A 10 69.26 24.00 -8.81
CA ALA A 10 68.10 23.22 -8.35
C ALA A 10 68.47 21.79 -7.92
N ALA A 11 69.34 21.12 -8.69
CA ALA A 11 69.76 19.75 -8.41
C ALA A 11 70.68 19.62 -7.18
N SER A 12 71.25 20.71 -6.68
CA SER A 12 72.15 20.73 -5.53
C SER A 12 71.45 20.98 -4.19
N GLU A 13 70.14 21.23 -4.19
CA GLU A 13 69.38 21.65 -3.00
C GLU A 13 68.54 20.49 -2.41
N PRO A 14 68.52 20.29 -1.07
CA PRO A 14 67.90 19.13 -0.40
C PRO A 14 66.37 19.08 -0.47
N THR A 15 65.74 20.09 -1.05
CA THR A 15 64.28 20.30 -1.09
C THR A 15 63.72 20.43 -2.51
N ALA A 16 64.55 20.26 -3.53
CA ALA A 16 64.12 20.21 -4.92
C ALA A 16 63.58 18.83 -5.27
N PHE A 17 62.58 18.75 -6.15
CA PHE A 17 62.25 17.48 -6.79
C PHE A 17 63.51 17.00 -7.53
N PRO A 18 64.06 15.82 -7.25
CA PRO A 18 65.24 15.33 -7.95
C PRO A 18 64.90 15.20 -9.43
N LEU A 19 65.51 16.05 -10.26
CA LEU A 19 65.37 15.99 -11.71
C LEU A 19 66.10 14.74 -12.20
N SER A 20 65.39 13.83 -12.86
CA SER A 20 66.02 12.69 -13.52
C SER A 20 66.84 13.16 -14.73
N ASP A 21 67.74 12.31 -15.23
CA ASP A 21 68.46 12.62 -16.48
C ASP A 21 67.49 12.78 -17.67
N GLU A 22 66.35 12.06 -17.65
CA GLU A 22 65.26 12.24 -18.62
C GLU A 22 64.64 13.65 -18.52
N ASP A 23 64.45 14.18 -17.31
CA ASP A 23 63.92 15.53 -17.09
C ASP A 23 64.87 16.59 -17.68
N ARG A 24 66.18 16.41 -17.51
CA ARG A 24 67.21 17.31 -18.08
C ARG A 24 67.26 17.23 -19.60
N GLN A 25 67.13 16.03 -20.17
CA GLN A 25 67.07 15.84 -21.63
C GLN A 25 65.80 16.44 -22.25
N ALA A 26 64.68 16.52 -21.51
CA ALA A 26 63.42 17.10 -22.00
C ALA A 26 63.49 18.62 -22.28
N ILE A 27 64.40 19.36 -21.62
CA ILE A 27 64.59 20.81 -21.84
C ILE A 27 65.51 21.10 -23.04
N LEU A 28 66.45 20.20 -23.35
CA LEU A 28 67.52 20.43 -24.32
C LEU A 28 67.00 20.78 -25.74
N PRO A 29 65.97 20.12 -26.29
CA PRO A 29 65.40 20.49 -27.58
C PRO A 29 64.84 21.91 -27.62
N SER A 30 64.22 22.39 -26.53
CA SER A 30 63.68 23.75 -26.45
C SER A 30 64.77 24.81 -26.31
N ILE A 31 65.86 24.51 -25.59
CA ILE A 31 67.06 25.37 -25.55
C ILE A 31 67.66 25.50 -26.96
N LEU A 32 67.83 24.39 -27.66
CA LEU A 32 68.41 24.36 -29.02
C LEU A 32 67.49 25.04 -30.05
N HIS A 33 66.18 24.83 -29.95
CA HIS A 33 65.19 25.48 -30.82
C HIS A 33 65.15 27.00 -30.61
N GLN A 34 65.25 27.47 -29.36
CA GLN A 34 65.32 28.90 -29.07
C GLN A 34 66.65 29.53 -29.49
N GLN A 35 67.77 28.82 -29.36
CA GLN A 35 69.06 29.25 -29.93
C GLN A 35 69.00 29.38 -31.45
N GLN A 36 68.32 28.47 -32.16
CA GLN A 36 68.13 28.55 -33.61
C GLN A 36 67.23 29.72 -34.04
N GLN A 37 66.17 30.03 -33.28
CA GLN A 37 65.30 31.18 -33.58
C GLN A 37 65.95 32.54 -33.29
N GLN A 38 66.96 32.61 -32.41
CA GLN A 38 67.66 33.85 -32.01
C GLN A 38 68.79 34.29 -32.96
N GLN A 39 68.92 33.72 -34.17
CA GLN A 39 69.91 34.14 -35.17
C GLN A 39 69.61 35.53 -35.84
N GLN A 40 68.95 36.45 -35.13
CA GLN A 40 68.87 37.88 -35.50
C GLN A 40 69.61 38.75 -34.47
N PRO A 41 70.36 39.79 -34.91
CA PRO A 41 71.30 40.48 -34.04
C PRO A 41 70.59 41.45 -33.09
N HIS A 42 70.97 41.34 -31.81
CA HIS A 42 70.84 42.35 -30.74
C HIS A 42 69.45 42.56 -30.15
N GLN A 43 69.14 41.77 -29.11
CA GLN A 43 68.67 42.35 -27.85
C GLN A 43 69.59 41.88 -26.72
N VAL A 44 70.52 42.75 -26.32
CA VAL A 44 71.23 42.61 -25.05
C VAL A 44 70.24 43.02 -23.95
N GLY A 45 69.29 42.12 -23.66
CA GLY A 45 68.42 42.25 -22.51
C GLY A 45 69.14 41.79 -21.25
N THR A 46 68.77 42.35 -20.10
CA THR A 46 69.15 41.75 -18.81
C THR A 46 68.64 40.29 -18.79
N GLY A 47 69.33 39.37 -18.09
CA GLY A 47 69.04 37.92 -18.17
C GLY A 47 67.57 37.51 -17.96
N HIS A 48 66.79 38.36 -17.29
CA HIS A 48 65.36 38.23 -17.03
C HIS A 48 64.49 38.44 -18.29
N GLN A 49 64.87 39.37 -19.17
CA GLN A 49 64.14 39.70 -20.41
C GLN A 49 64.15 38.54 -21.41
N VAL A 50 65.16 37.68 -21.34
CA VAL A 50 65.26 36.45 -22.15
C VAL A 50 64.57 35.27 -21.46
N LEU A 51 64.57 35.24 -20.13
CA LEU A 51 64.01 34.13 -19.35
C LEU A 51 62.48 34.03 -19.48
N PHE A 52 61.72 35.13 -19.38
CA PHE A 52 60.25 35.04 -19.40
C PHE A 52 59.69 34.50 -20.73
N PRO A 53 60.12 35.00 -21.91
CA PRO A 53 59.70 34.43 -23.19
C PRO A 53 60.16 32.98 -23.38
N PHE A 54 61.34 32.62 -22.83
CA PHE A 54 61.81 31.23 -22.81
C PHE A 54 60.84 30.33 -22.04
N VAL A 55 60.53 30.69 -20.79
CA VAL A 55 59.62 29.90 -19.93
C VAL A 55 58.26 29.74 -20.59
N PHE A 56 57.73 30.81 -21.18
CA PHE A 56 56.46 30.77 -21.89
C PHE A 56 56.47 29.75 -23.05
N ASN A 57 57.45 29.86 -23.95
CA ASN A 57 57.53 28.98 -25.13
C ASN A 57 57.85 27.53 -24.74
N PHE A 58 58.69 27.34 -23.72
CA PHE A 58 58.99 26.03 -23.17
C PHE A 58 57.73 25.32 -22.67
N ILE A 59 56.94 25.98 -21.81
CA ILE A 59 55.70 25.40 -21.27
C ILE A 59 54.69 25.12 -22.39
N LYS A 60 54.57 26.05 -23.35
CA LYS A 60 53.68 25.89 -24.51
C LYS A 60 54.01 24.62 -25.31
N GLN A 61 55.29 24.27 -25.46
CA GLN A 61 55.76 23.12 -26.24
C GLN A 61 55.96 21.84 -25.41
N CYS A 62 55.75 21.88 -24.08
CA CYS A 62 55.93 20.72 -23.20
C CYS A 62 54.95 19.59 -23.52
N ALA A 63 55.42 18.50 -24.12
CA ALA A 63 54.59 17.32 -24.40
C ALA A 63 54.63 16.25 -23.29
N THR A 64 55.60 16.33 -22.37
CA THR A 64 55.86 15.28 -21.37
C THR A 64 55.64 15.77 -19.94
N GLY A 65 55.29 14.83 -19.03
CA GLY A 65 55.22 15.12 -17.59
C GLY A 65 56.58 15.58 -17.02
N ALA A 66 57.67 15.07 -17.59
CA ALA A 66 59.04 15.50 -17.31
C ALA A 66 59.27 16.99 -17.58
N GLY A 67 58.88 17.47 -18.77
CA GLY A 67 58.99 18.89 -19.14
C GLY A 67 58.21 19.83 -18.21
N THR A 68 57.04 19.40 -17.74
CA THR A 68 56.21 20.17 -16.79
C THR A 68 56.91 20.30 -15.43
N ARG A 69 57.48 19.22 -14.89
CA ARG A 69 58.24 19.25 -13.61
C ARG A 69 59.44 20.17 -13.71
N CYS A 70 60.15 20.08 -14.83
CA CYS A 70 61.25 20.96 -15.20
C CYS A 70 60.85 22.45 -15.21
N ALA A 71 59.71 22.79 -15.82
CA ALA A 71 59.20 24.15 -15.85
C ALA A 71 58.88 24.70 -14.45
N VAL A 72 58.24 23.88 -13.61
CA VAL A 72 57.96 24.24 -12.21
C VAL A 72 59.26 24.53 -11.47
N GLN A 73 60.26 23.66 -11.59
CA GLN A 73 61.54 23.82 -10.91
C GLN A 73 62.31 25.06 -11.41
N LEU A 74 62.25 25.36 -12.70
CA LEU A 74 62.86 26.54 -13.30
C LEU A 74 62.25 27.83 -12.73
N VAL A 75 60.91 27.90 -12.64
CA VAL A 75 60.18 29.03 -12.05
C VAL A 75 60.56 29.21 -10.57
N LEU A 76 60.55 28.13 -9.78
CA LEU A 76 60.91 28.19 -8.37
C LEU A 76 62.37 28.64 -8.15
N SER A 77 63.29 28.12 -8.94
CA SER A 77 64.73 28.43 -8.82
C SER A 77 65.01 29.89 -9.20
N ALA A 78 64.34 30.43 -10.22
CA ALA A 78 64.43 31.84 -10.58
C ALA A 78 63.90 32.74 -9.45
N CYS A 79 62.74 32.40 -8.88
CA CYS A 79 62.14 33.19 -7.78
C CYS A 79 62.94 33.14 -6.49
N ARG A 80 63.76 32.10 -6.26
CA ARG A 80 64.67 32.03 -5.10
C ARG A 80 65.87 32.98 -5.21
N LEU A 81 66.27 33.36 -6.42
CA LEU A 81 67.39 34.29 -6.63
C LEU A 81 67.03 35.72 -6.23
N ASP A 82 65.91 36.21 -6.74
CA ASP A 82 65.36 37.52 -6.39
C ASP A 82 63.83 37.49 -6.52
N PRO A 83 63.12 37.29 -5.39
CA PRO A 83 61.66 37.27 -5.35
C PRO A 83 61.02 38.53 -5.93
N SER A 84 61.61 39.71 -5.69
CA SER A 84 61.06 41.00 -6.09
C SER A 84 61.10 41.20 -7.60
N LEU A 85 62.06 40.57 -8.27
CA LEU A 85 62.33 40.74 -9.70
C LEU A 85 61.69 39.64 -10.56
N TYR A 86 61.59 38.40 -10.05
CA TYR A 86 61.15 37.24 -10.84
C TYR A 86 59.70 36.80 -10.55
N ALA A 87 59.22 36.89 -9.31
CA ALA A 87 57.99 36.20 -8.91
C ALA A 87 56.74 36.72 -9.62
N GLU A 88 56.50 38.03 -9.57
CA GLU A 88 55.35 38.66 -10.21
C GLU A 88 55.40 38.57 -11.75
N PRO A 89 56.50 38.94 -12.44
CA PRO A 89 56.57 38.81 -13.90
C PRO A 89 56.41 37.38 -14.42
N LEU A 90 56.95 36.37 -13.72
CA LEU A 90 56.77 34.96 -14.09
C LEU A 90 55.31 34.52 -13.90
N VAL A 91 54.65 34.90 -12.81
CA VAL A 91 53.22 34.62 -12.62
C VAL A 91 52.39 35.26 -13.73
N VAL A 92 52.64 36.53 -14.06
CA VAL A 92 51.97 37.22 -15.16
C VAL A 92 52.22 36.50 -16.50
N THR A 93 53.45 36.04 -16.74
CA THR A 93 53.80 35.26 -17.95
C THR A 93 53.02 33.94 -18.03
N LEU A 94 52.89 33.22 -16.91
CA LEU A 94 52.11 31.98 -16.84
C LEU A 94 50.61 32.24 -17.08
N LEU A 95 50.06 33.30 -16.50
CA LEU A 95 48.65 33.69 -16.69
C LEU A 95 48.37 34.20 -18.10
N GLN A 96 49.32 34.90 -18.72
CA GLN A 96 49.26 35.25 -20.14
C GLN A 96 49.28 33.99 -21.02
N GLY A 97 50.01 32.95 -20.61
CA GLY A 97 49.95 31.62 -21.21
C GLY A 97 48.55 31.02 -21.14
N LEU A 98 47.95 30.99 -19.95
CA LEU A 98 46.56 30.53 -19.78
C LEU A 98 45.56 31.34 -20.61
N ALA A 99 45.72 32.67 -20.69
CA ALA A 99 44.82 33.53 -21.45
C ALA A 99 44.95 33.32 -22.98
N SER A 100 46.15 33.05 -23.48
CA SER A 100 46.43 33.05 -24.93
C SER A 100 46.35 31.67 -25.60
N GLN A 101 46.37 30.58 -24.83
CA GLN A 101 46.40 29.18 -25.33
C GLN A 101 45.05 28.46 -25.18
N GLU A 102 44.88 27.36 -25.92
CA GLU A 102 43.74 26.44 -25.86
C GLU A 102 44.25 24.98 -25.91
N GLY A 103 43.40 24.00 -25.62
CA GLY A 103 43.71 22.57 -25.77
C GLY A 103 44.85 22.08 -24.87
N GLU A 104 45.74 21.25 -25.41
CA GLU A 104 46.88 20.67 -24.66
C GLU A 104 47.84 21.74 -24.13
N SER A 105 48.10 22.79 -24.92
CA SER A 105 48.95 23.90 -24.51
C SER A 105 48.41 24.60 -23.26
N PHE A 106 47.08 24.81 -23.18
CA PHE A 106 46.44 25.34 -21.98
C PHE A 106 46.66 24.43 -20.76
N GLN A 107 46.49 23.11 -20.95
CA GLN A 107 46.69 22.13 -19.89
C GLN A 107 48.14 22.12 -19.37
N ASN A 108 49.13 22.38 -20.22
CA ASN A 108 50.53 22.49 -19.78
C ASN A 108 50.73 23.63 -18.79
N PHE A 109 50.18 24.82 -19.08
CA PHE A 109 50.23 25.95 -18.14
C PHE A 109 49.49 25.64 -16.83
N VAL A 110 48.33 24.97 -16.89
CA VAL A 110 47.59 24.52 -15.69
C VAL A 110 48.42 23.55 -14.84
N LYS A 111 49.08 22.58 -15.47
CA LYS A 111 49.93 21.59 -14.78
C LYS A 111 51.18 22.21 -14.14
N VAL A 112 51.68 23.35 -14.66
CA VAL A 112 52.76 24.12 -14.04
C VAL A 112 52.26 25.01 -12.91
N LEU A 113 51.12 25.69 -13.09
CA LEU A 113 50.53 26.56 -12.07
C LEU A 113 50.05 25.78 -10.84
N THR A 114 49.47 24.60 -11.03
CA THR A 114 48.85 23.83 -9.93
C THR A 114 49.84 23.50 -8.79
N PRO A 115 51.05 22.96 -9.05
CA PRO A 115 52.05 22.75 -7.99
C PRO A 115 52.57 24.04 -7.34
N LEU A 116 52.68 25.14 -8.09
CA LEU A 116 53.10 26.45 -7.56
C LEU A 116 52.09 27.02 -6.56
N MET A 117 50.82 26.63 -6.69
CA MET A 117 49.73 27.01 -5.80
C MET A 117 49.61 26.10 -4.57
N ASP A 118 50.35 24.98 -4.50
CA ASP A 118 50.19 24.00 -3.42
C ASP A 118 50.78 24.51 -2.09
N PRO A 119 49.99 24.58 -0.99
CA PRO A 119 50.50 24.94 0.32
C PRO A 119 51.62 24.02 0.82
N GLY A 120 51.60 22.73 0.45
CA GLY A 120 52.58 21.73 0.88
C GLY A 120 53.99 21.96 0.31
N LEU A 121 54.09 22.61 -0.85
CA LEU A 121 55.37 23.00 -1.44
C LEU A 121 56.15 24.01 -0.57
N ARG A 122 55.45 24.77 0.30
CA ARG A 122 56.06 25.77 1.20
C ARG A 122 56.83 25.13 2.36
N MET A 123 56.33 24.00 2.87
CA MET A 123 56.95 23.28 3.99
C MET A 123 58.17 22.48 3.54
N ALA A 124 58.12 21.91 2.33
CA ALA A 124 59.23 21.16 1.77
C ALA A 124 60.41 22.06 1.40
N THR A 125 60.18 23.30 0.97
CA THR A 125 61.23 24.14 0.35
C THR A 125 61.99 25.07 1.29
N GLY A 126 61.62 25.16 2.58
CA GLY A 126 62.35 25.94 3.59
C GLY A 126 62.40 27.46 3.34
N THR A 127 61.70 27.97 2.33
CA THR A 127 61.62 29.40 2.01
C THR A 127 60.62 30.06 2.95
N SER A 128 60.96 30.18 4.24
CA SER A 128 60.06 30.81 5.19
C SER A 128 60.13 32.34 5.23
N ASN A 129 61.04 33.03 4.51
CA ASN A 129 61.19 34.48 4.69
C ASN A 129 61.60 35.34 3.45
N SER A 130 61.60 34.84 2.20
CA SER A 130 62.11 35.64 1.05
C SER A 130 61.06 36.10 0.02
N LEU A 131 60.07 35.28 -0.34
CA LEU A 131 58.81 35.84 -0.84
C LEU A 131 58.04 36.22 0.43
N GLY A 132 57.73 37.50 0.65
CA GLY A 132 56.95 37.94 1.82
C GLY A 132 55.64 37.14 1.99
N GLU A 133 54.87 37.43 3.02
CA GLU A 133 53.61 36.74 3.41
C GLU A 133 52.65 36.42 2.23
N ALA A 134 52.79 37.12 1.10
CA ALA A 134 52.19 36.84 -0.20
C ALA A 134 52.91 35.77 -1.07
N GLY A 135 52.67 34.49 -0.79
CA GLY A 135 53.11 33.39 -1.69
C GLY A 135 52.47 33.42 -3.09
N PHE A 136 52.92 32.55 -4.01
CA PHE A 136 52.41 32.42 -5.40
C PHE A 136 50.88 32.43 -5.53
N ALA A 137 50.18 31.85 -4.55
CA ALA A 137 48.71 31.87 -4.48
C ALA A 137 48.12 33.29 -4.51
N GLN A 138 48.66 34.23 -3.74
CA GLN A 138 48.15 35.61 -3.70
C GLN A 138 48.46 36.35 -5.00
N LEU A 139 49.66 36.15 -5.57
CA LEU A 139 50.04 36.74 -6.87
C LEU A 139 49.14 36.22 -8.00
N VAL A 140 48.89 34.92 -8.05
CA VAL A 140 47.98 34.33 -9.04
C VAL A 140 46.56 34.88 -8.86
N MET A 141 46.05 34.93 -7.62
CA MET A 141 44.72 35.45 -7.34
C MET A 141 44.56 36.93 -7.71
N ARG A 142 45.62 37.74 -7.58
CA ARG A 142 45.61 39.16 -7.99
C ARG A 142 45.33 39.36 -9.49
N TYR A 143 45.73 38.40 -10.33
CA TYR A 143 45.71 38.55 -11.79
C TYR A 143 44.82 37.54 -12.52
N ILE A 144 44.36 36.46 -11.87
CA ILE A 144 43.62 35.37 -12.52
C ILE A 144 42.36 35.84 -13.26
N TRP A 145 41.64 36.83 -12.72
CA TRP A 145 40.43 37.35 -13.36
C TRP A 145 40.71 38.09 -14.67
N SER A 146 41.91 38.65 -14.85
CA SER A 146 42.33 39.22 -16.14
C SER A 146 42.47 38.13 -17.21
N ALA A 147 42.98 36.95 -16.83
CA ALA A 147 43.05 35.79 -17.71
C ALA A 147 41.68 35.18 -18.02
N VAL A 148 40.70 35.31 -17.12
CA VAL A 148 39.30 34.93 -17.37
C VAL A 148 38.60 35.93 -18.29
N GLN A 149 38.84 37.24 -18.12
CA GLN A 149 38.16 38.28 -18.88
C GLN A 149 38.62 38.35 -20.34
N PHE A 150 39.92 38.20 -20.59
CA PHE A 150 40.52 38.36 -21.92
C PHE A 150 41.02 37.05 -22.54
N GLY A 151 40.83 35.93 -21.84
CA GLY A 151 41.34 34.64 -22.26
C GLY A 151 40.52 33.95 -23.35
N LYS A 152 41.17 33.08 -24.11
CA LYS A 152 40.54 32.20 -25.09
C LYS A 152 39.73 31.06 -24.46
N SER A 153 40.18 30.58 -23.29
CA SER A 153 39.59 29.43 -22.56
C SER A 153 39.06 29.79 -21.16
N PRO A 154 38.19 30.80 -21.02
CA PRO A 154 37.83 31.37 -19.72
C PRO A 154 37.07 30.41 -18.80
N ALA A 155 36.27 29.49 -19.37
CA ALA A 155 35.52 28.51 -18.58
C ALA A 155 36.45 27.52 -17.87
N TYR A 156 37.47 27.01 -18.56
CA TYR A 156 38.46 26.10 -17.99
C TYR A 156 39.33 26.79 -16.93
N CYS A 157 39.60 28.10 -17.06
CA CYS A 157 40.28 28.88 -16.02
C CYS A 157 39.46 28.90 -14.71
N VAL A 158 38.14 29.11 -14.81
CA VAL A 158 37.24 29.13 -13.64
C VAL A 158 37.06 27.73 -13.06
N GLU A 159 36.95 26.69 -13.88
CA GLU A 159 36.91 25.29 -13.41
C GLU A 159 38.19 24.92 -12.67
N TRP A 160 39.36 25.29 -13.21
CA TRP A 160 40.62 25.10 -12.52
C TRP A 160 40.66 25.85 -11.18
N LEU A 161 40.22 27.11 -11.16
CA LEU A 161 40.12 27.90 -9.93
C LEU A 161 39.20 27.23 -8.89
N ALA A 162 38.11 26.60 -9.33
CA ALA A 162 37.22 25.82 -8.49
C ALA A 162 37.95 24.64 -7.83
N THR A 163 38.82 23.94 -8.56
CA THR A 163 39.66 22.88 -7.97
C THR A 163 40.68 23.42 -6.96
N GLN A 164 41.19 24.64 -7.17
CA GLN A 164 42.14 25.26 -6.24
C GLN A 164 41.44 25.75 -4.95
N ALA A 165 40.22 26.26 -5.05
CA ALA A 165 39.43 26.68 -3.89
C ALA A 165 39.19 25.54 -2.89
N MET A 166 39.09 24.29 -3.36
CA MET A 166 38.96 23.10 -2.51
C MET A 166 40.26 22.70 -1.80
N ARG A 167 41.42 23.04 -2.39
CA ARG A 167 42.74 22.54 -1.97
C ARG A 167 43.58 23.58 -1.22
N ASN A 168 43.32 24.87 -1.43
CA ASN A 168 44.13 25.95 -0.90
C ASN A 168 43.28 26.97 -0.12
N PRO A 169 43.45 27.08 1.22
CA PRO A 169 42.67 28.01 2.05
C PRO A 169 42.92 29.48 1.72
N VAL A 170 44.12 29.83 1.23
CA VAL A 170 44.44 31.22 0.82
C VAL A 170 43.62 31.61 -0.41
N VAL A 171 43.46 30.68 -1.36
CA VAL A 171 42.61 30.89 -2.55
C VAL A 171 41.15 31.02 -2.12
N GLN A 172 40.68 30.13 -1.24
CA GLN A 172 39.32 30.17 -0.71
C GLN A 172 39.02 31.50 0.00
N GLN A 173 39.91 31.96 0.88
CA GLN A 173 39.76 33.23 1.60
C GLN A 173 39.72 34.42 0.63
N HIS A 174 40.66 34.52 -0.31
CA HIS A 174 40.70 35.61 -1.27
C HIS A 174 39.45 35.66 -2.16
N LEU A 175 38.94 34.50 -2.58
CA LEU A 175 37.70 34.40 -3.36
C LEU A 175 36.48 34.89 -2.56
N LEU A 176 36.42 34.58 -1.26
CA LEU A 176 35.35 35.06 -0.38
C LEU A 176 35.47 36.55 -0.10
N GLU A 177 36.66 37.09 0.11
CA GLU A 177 36.90 38.52 0.31
C GLU A 177 36.55 39.35 -0.94
N SER A 178 36.88 38.83 -2.13
CA SER A 178 36.62 39.50 -3.42
C SER A 178 35.27 39.14 -4.07
N ARG A 179 34.37 38.44 -3.36
CA ARG A 179 33.11 37.88 -3.89
C ARG A 179 32.22 38.87 -4.64
N GLU A 180 32.17 40.12 -4.19
CA GLU A 180 31.34 41.17 -4.80
C GLU A 180 31.78 41.55 -6.21
N HIS A 181 33.06 41.35 -6.55
CA HIS A 181 33.63 41.78 -7.83
C HIS A 181 33.48 40.72 -8.92
N TRP A 182 33.70 39.44 -8.58
CA TRP A 182 33.72 38.36 -9.56
C TRP A 182 32.37 37.63 -9.65
N LEU A 183 31.64 37.49 -8.55
CA LEU A 183 30.43 36.65 -8.53
C LEU A 183 29.33 37.20 -9.46
N PRO A 184 28.91 38.48 -9.37
CA PRO A 184 27.89 39.02 -10.30
C PRO A 184 28.39 39.00 -11.75
N THR A 185 29.64 39.42 -11.96
CA THR A 185 30.27 39.53 -13.29
C THR A 185 30.31 38.19 -14.02
N HIS A 186 30.74 37.11 -13.36
CA HIS A 186 30.97 35.81 -13.99
C HIS A 186 29.80 34.84 -13.89
N LEU A 187 28.96 34.94 -12.85
CA LEU A 187 27.78 34.08 -12.67
C LEU A 187 26.57 34.59 -13.46
N VAL A 188 26.39 35.90 -13.54
CA VAL A 188 25.18 36.53 -14.08
C VAL A 188 25.45 37.21 -15.42
N CYS A 189 26.41 38.13 -15.48
CA CYS A 189 26.60 39.02 -16.63
C CYS A 189 27.44 38.41 -17.77
N HIS A 190 28.21 37.35 -17.51
CA HIS A 190 29.15 36.81 -18.49
C HIS A 190 28.42 36.19 -19.70
N PRO A 191 28.80 36.50 -20.95
CA PRO A 191 28.08 36.02 -22.15
C PRO A 191 28.17 34.50 -22.35
N ASN A 192 29.32 33.89 -22.01
CA ASN A 192 29.54 32.46 -22.17
C ASN A 192 28.89 31.63 -21.05
N LEU A 193 27.94 30.77 -21.39
CA LEU A 193 27.26 29.87 -20.45
C LEU A 193 28.22 28.92 -19.72
N LYS A 194 29.27 28.42 -20.38
CA LYS A 194 30.25 27.54 -19.73
C LYS A 194 30.97 28.23 -18.58
N VAL A 195 31.23 29.54 -18.71
CA VAL A 195 31.80 30.34 -17.61
C VAL A 195 30.81 30.48 -16.47
N ARG A 196 29.52 30.74 -16.74
CA ARG A 196 28.49 30.80 -15.70
C ARG A 196 28.35 29.46 -14.96
N GLN A 197 28.41 28.34 -15.68
CA GLN A 197 28.40 26.99 -15.10
C GLN A 197 29.64 26.70 -14.24
N ALA A 198 30.84 27.02 -14.76
CA ALA A 198 32.08 26.89 -14.00
C ALA A 198 32.06 27.77 -12.73
N THR A 199 31.50 28.96 -12.82
CA THR A 199 31.33 29.91 -11.70
C THR A 199 30.38 29.35 -10.64
N PHE A 200 29.32 28.67 -11.05
CA PHE A 200 28.43 27.95 -10.13
C PHE A 200 29.13 26.78 -9.42
N ILE A 201 29.98 26.03 -10.11
CA ILE A 201 30.81 24.97 -9.49
C ILE A 201 31.77 25.59 -8.47
N LEU A 202 32.45 26.68 -8.84
CA LEU A 202 33.30 27.46 -7.94
C LEU A 202 32.54 27.91 -6.69
N PHE A 203 31.36 28.51 -6.87
CA PHE A 203 30.48 28.94 -5.77
C PHE A 203 30.13 27.77 -4.83
N THR A 204 29.77 26.61 -5.38
CA THR A 204 29.43 25.42 -4.60
C THR A 204 30.60 24.95 -3.73
N HIS A 205 31.83 25.04 -4.22
CA HIS A 205 33.04 24.70 -3.45
C HIS A 205 33.37 25.71 -2.34
N LEU A 206 32.89 26.95 -2.44
CA LEU A 206 33.07 27.97 -1.42
C LEU A 206 32.07 27.83 -0.26
N LEU A 207 30.99 27.06 -0.42
CA LEU A 207 29.98 26.88 0.62
C LEU A 207 30.50 25.99 1.78
N PRO A 208 30.18 26.34 3.05
CA PRO A 208 30.61 25.57 4.22
C PRO A 208 30.14 24.11 4.25
N MET A 209 28.99 23.81 3.64
CA MET A 209 28.33 22.49 3.63
C MET A 209 28.69 21.61 2.43
N ARG A 210 29.97 21.67 2.00
CA ARG A 210 30.49 20.96 0.82
C ARG A 210 30.29 19.43 0.81
N ALA A 211 30.09 18.80 1.97
CA ALA A 211 29.90 17.35 2.10
C ALA A 211 28.44 16.88 1.93
N GLN A 212 27.47 17.79 1.98
CA GLN A 212 26.03 17.47 1.90
C GLN A 212 25.47 17.57 0.48
N VAL A 213 26.18 18.25 -0.43
CA VAL A 213 25.86 18.31 -1.85
C VAL A 213 26.50 17.09 -2.53
N ARG A 214 25.71 16.08 -2.92
CA ARG A 214 26.23 14.92 -3.66
C ARG A 214 26.73 15.38 -5.03
N PHE A 215 28.04 15.53 -5.17
CA PHE A 215 28.71 16.02 -6.38
C PHE A 215 28.55 15.13 -7.62
N HIS A 216 28.18 13.86 -7.47
CA HIS A 216 28.25 12.90 -8.56
C HIS A 216 27.20 13.13 -9.68
N GLU A 217 26.18 13.96 -9.44
CA GLU A 217 25.11 14.28 -10.39
C GLU A 217 25.29 15.63 -11.12
N LEU A 218 26.30 16.44 -10.75
CA LEU A 218 26.53 17.78 -11.30
C LEU A 218 27.43 17.81 -12.56
N SER A 219 28.16 16.73 -12.86
CA SER A 219 29.14 16.68 -13.95
C SER A 219 28.58 16.25 -15.32
N SER A 220 27.32 15.78 -15.38
CA SER A 220 26.64 15.58 -16.66
C SER A 220 26.01 16.91 -17.10
N ALA A 221 26.07 17.24 -18.39
CA ALA A 221 25.59 18.48 -19.01
C ALA A 221 24.07 18.78 -18.86
N ARG A 222 23.40 18.16 -17.90
CA ARG A 222 22.01 18.40 -17.49
C ARG A 222 22.01 18.56 -15.98
N CYS A 223 22.36 19.76 -15.54
CA CYS A 223 22.29 20.21 -14.14
C CYS A 223 20.90 19.88 -13.57
N LYS A 224 20.79 18.72 -12.91
CA LYS A 224 19.65 18.33 -12.09
C LYS A 224 20.17 18.35 -10.67
N LEU A 225 19.92 19.43 -9.94
CA LEU A 225 19.84 19.30 -8.49
C LEU A 225 18.64 18.39 -8.25
N ALA A 226 18.83 17.06 -8.24
CA ALA A 226 17.81 16.18 -7.72
C ALA A 226 17.46 16.72 -6.33
N VAL A 227 16.17 16.99 -6.13
CA VAL A 227 15.55 17.49 -4.89
C VAL A 227 16.38 17.03 -3.70
N VAL A 228 17.24 17.92 -3.18
CA VAL A 228 17.76 17.74 -1.84
C VAL A 228 16.54 18.02 -0.99
N SER A 229 15.79 16.96 -0.70
CA SER A 229 14.72 17.00 0.29
C SER A 229 15.31 17.69 1.52
N PRO A 230 14.75 18.82 1.98
CA PRO A 230 15.32 19.54 3.12
C PRO A 230 15.32 18.73 4.43
N CYS A 231 14.82 17.49 4.45
CA CYS A 231 14.45 16.80 5.69
C CYS A 231 14.85 15.32 5.82
N THR A 232 15.59 14.70 4.88
CA THR A 232 15.90 13.25 5.00
C THR A 232 17.39 12.93 4.85
N VAL A 233 18.20 13.40 5.81
CA VAL A 233 19.43 12.71 6.20
C VAL A 233 19.33 12.45 7.70
N SER A 234 18.60 11.39 8.05
CA SER A 234 18.72 10.76 9.36
C SER A 234 20.11 10.13 9.44
N GLY A 235 21.07 10.88 9.97
CA GLY A 235 22.44 10.40 10.17
C GLY A 235 23.46 11.53 10.26
N SER A 236 23.76 11.96 11.49
CA SER A 236 24.75 12.99 11.87
C SER A 236 24.39 14.45 11.52
N ARG A 237 23.75 15.12 12.49
CA ARG A 237 23.62 16.59 12.54
C ARG A 237 25.01 17.23 12.69
N GLY A 238 25.67 17.57 11.60
CA GLY A 238 26.62 18.68 11.61
C GLY A 238 25.82 19.99 11.61
N GLN A 239 25.57 20.59 12.77
CA GLN A 239 24.99 21.93 12.83
C GLN A 239 25.97 22.92 12.17
N CYS A 240 25.46 23.74 11.24
CA CYS A 240 26.24 24.82 10.64
C CYS A 240 26.68 25.80 11.75
N SER A 241 27.96 26.18 11.80
CA SER A 241 28.42 27.16 12.78
C SER A 241 27.81 28.54 12.50
N VAL A 242 27.80 29.41 13.51
CA VAL A 242 27.25 30.78 13.39
C VAL A 242 27.96 31.56 12.27
N GLU A 243 29.27 31.44 12.18
CA GLU A 243 30.09 32.07 11.13
C GLU A 243 29.75 31.54 9.73
N GLN A 244 29.51 30.24 9.62
CA GLN A 244 29.14 29.61 8.35
C GLN A 244 27.75 30.06 7.89
N ARG A 245 26.77 30.19 8.80
CA ARG A 245 25.45 30.75 8.48
C ARG A 245 25.54 32.22 8.09
N ALA A 246 26.35 33.03 8.78
CA ALA A 246 26.58 34.43 8.43
C ALA A 246 27.13 34.56 7.00
N LEU A 247 28.10 33.72 6.62
CA LEU A 247 28.64 33.68 5.27
C LEU A 247 27.57 33.32 4.22
N ILE A 248 26.73 32.31 4.50
CA ILE A 248 25.65 31.91 3.58
C ILE A 248 24.64 33.05 3.41
N ALA A 249 24.26 33.71 4.49
CA ALA A 249 23.38 34.87 4.45
C ALA A 249 23.99 36.02 3.63
N ASP A 250 25.28 36.33 3.83
CA ASP A 250 25.99 37.36 3.05
C ASP A 250 26.05 37.04 1.56
N LEU A 251 26.35 35.79 1.20
CA LEU A 251 26.33 35.33 -0.19
C LEU A 251 24.92 35.43 -0.80
N LEU A 252 23.89 35.07 -0.04
CA LEU A 252 22.50 35.20 -0.49
C LEU A 252 22.11 36.67 -0.70
N ARG A 253 22.51 37.60 0.18
CA ARG A 253 22.27 39.05 -0.01
C ARG A 253 22.91 39.54 -1.30
N LEU A 254 24.15 39.14 -1.56
CA LEU A 254 24.86 39.51 -2.79
C LEU A 254 24.13 38.99 -4.03
N LEU A 255 23.70 37.72 -4.01
CA LEU A 255 22.94 37.13 -5.11
C LEU A 255 21.59 37.85 -5.31
N LEU A 256 20.82 38.09 -4.25
CA LEU A 256 19.56 38.84 -4.32
C LEU A 256 19.78 40.27 -4.86
N GLY A 257 20.90 40.91 -4.52
CA GLY A 257 21.31 42.20 -5.08
C GLY A 257 21.55 42.19 -6.59
N CYS A 258 21.97 41.05 -7.16
CA CYS A 258 22.19 40.91 -8.61
C CYS A 258 20.88 40.98 -9.43
N LEU A 259 19.70 40.94 -8.80
CA LEU A 259 18.41 41.05 -9.50
C LEU A 259 18.27 42.36 -10.28
N THR A 260 18.85 43.46 -9.78
CA THR A 260 18.87 44.75 -10.49
C THR A 260 19.71 44.67 -11.76
N ASP A 261 20.83 43.97 -11.72
CA ASP A 261 21.76 43.85 -12.85
C ASP A 261 21.13 43.03 -13.99
N ILE A 262 20.37 41.99 -13.64
CA ILE A 262 19.64 41.17 -14.64
C ILE A 262 18.58 42.00 -15.37
N ARG A 263 17.95 42.96 -14.68
CA ARG A 263 16.99 43.89 -15.31
C ARG A 263 17.69 44.87 -16.25
N GLN A 264 18.87 45.36 -15.90
CA GLN A 264 19.63 46.33 -16.70
C GLN A 264 20.30 45.72 -17.93
N VAL A 265 20.80 44.48 -17.84
CA VAL A 265 21.33 43.71 -18.99
C VAL A 265 20.27 43.54 -20.10
N GLY A 266 18.97 43.63 -19.76
CA GLY A 266 17.87 43.65 -20.73
C GLY A 266 17.46 45.03 -21.27
N GLY A 267 17.99 46.14 -20.73
CA GLY A 267 17.47 47.49 -20.98
C GLY A 267 18.39 48.46 -21.73
N ALA A 268 19.69 48.20 -21.83
CA ALA A 268 20.64 49.14 -22.43
C ALA A 268 20.77 48.96 -23.96
N GLY A 269 19.76 49.40 -24.70
CA GLY A 269 19.85 49.66 -26.14
C GLY A 269 18.75 49.03 -26.98
N GLY A 270 17.65 49.76 -27.20
CA GLY A 270 16.85 49.83 -28.44
C GLY A 270 16.32 48.56 -29.12
N GLY A 271 16.52 47.38 -28.55
CA GLY A 271 16.03 46.06 -28.97
C GLY A 271 15.89 45.16 -27.74
N GLY A 272 15.43 45.77 -26.65
CA GLY A 272 15.34 45.19 -25.31
C GLY A 272 14.27 44.10 -25.24
N LEU A 273 14.58 43.08 -24.43
CA LEU A 273 13.90 41.78 -24.20
C LEU A 273 14.38 40.58 -25.03
N ASP A 274 14.58 40.67 -26.35
CA ASP A 274 14.84 39.47 -27.19
C ASP A 274 16.17 38.73 -26.86
N ARG A 275 17.20 39.43 -26.38
CA ARG A 275 18.50 38.80 -26.00
C ARG A 275 18.48 38.11 -24.63
N ALA A 276 17.57 38.50 -23.73
CA ALA A 276 17.45 37.90 -22.40
C ALA A 276 16.69 36.57 -22.44
N GLU A 277 15.80 36.38 -23.42
CA GLU A 277 15.08 35.14 -23.67
C GLU A 277 15.99 33.98 -24.08
N HIS A 278 17.21 34.27 -24.57
CA HIS A 278 18.21 33.26 -24.89
C HIS A 278 19.28 33.07 -23.80
N SER A 279 19.19 33.82 -22.70
CA SER A 279 20.17 33.79 -21.60
C SER A 279 19.80 32.75 -20.54
N CYS A 280 20.67 31.75 -20.37
CA CYS A 280 20.50 30.72 -19.32
C CYS A 280 21.00 31.23 -17.96
N PHE A 281 20.07 31.42 -17.02
CA PHE A 281 20.23 31.86 -15.63
C PHE A 281 20.09 30.71 -14.61
N ALA A 282 19.92 29.46 -15.06
CA ALA A 282 19.86 28.31 -14.18
C ALA A 282 21.01 28.22 -13.15
N PRO A 283 22.29 28.52 -13.50
CA PRO A 283 23.39 28.54 -12.52
C PRO A 283 23.16 29.52 -11.36
N TYR A 284 22.58 30.70 -11.64
CA TYR A 284 22.28 31.72 -10.64
C TYR A 284 21.17 31.28 -9.67
N PHE A 285 20.05 30.75 -10.17
CA PHE A 285 18.97 30.24 -9.31
C PHE A 285 19.40 29.02 -8.49
N ASN A 286 20.23 28.15 -9.07
CA ASN A 286 20.81 27.03 -8.33
C ASN A 286 21.73 27.51 -7.20
N SER A 287 22.57 28.54 -7.42
CA SER A 287 23.36 29.16 -6.36
C SER A 287 22.49 29.70 -5.23
N MET A 288 21.42 30.43 -5.55
CA MET A 288 20.49 30.93 -4.53
C MET A 288 19.81 29.80 -3.76
N THR A 289 19.43 28.72 -4.45
CA THR A 289 18.80 27.54 -3.81
C THR A 289 19.73 26.89 -2.79
N LEU A 290 21.02 26.78 -3.09
CA LEU A 290 22.02 26.21 -2.17
C LEU A 290 22.21 27.05 -0.89
N CYS A 291 21.82 28.33 -0.90
CA CYS A 291 21.87 29.19 0.28
C CYS A 291 20.65 29.00 1.21
N LEU A 292 19.57 28.33 0.78
CA LEU A 292 18.33 28.20 1.55
C LEU A 292 18.39 27.06 2.58
N VAL A 293 19.37 27.13 3.48
CA VAL A 293 19.68 26.05 4.43
C VAL A 293 18.79 26.10 5.69
N SER A 294 18.33 27.29 6.11
CA SER A 294 17.45 27.46 7.26
C SER A 294 16.28 28.41 6.99
N ALA A 295 15.41 28.60 7.99
CA ALA A 295 14.28 29.52 7.91
C ALA A 295 14.73 30.98 7.76
N ASP A 296 15.89 31.36 8.31
CA ASP A 296 16.37 32.74 8.28
C ASP A 296 16.73 33.18 6.86
N GLU A 297 17.49 32.35 6.12
CA GLU A 297 17.81 32.62 4.72
C GLU A 297 16.55 32.61 3.83
N LYS A 298 15.58 31.73 4.12
CA LYS A 298 14.30 31.72 3.41
C LYS A 298 13.53 33.04 3.61
N ARG A 299 13.48 33.59 4.83
CA ARG A 299 12.81 34.88 5.10
C ARG A 299 13.50 36.07 4.43
N MET A 300 14.80 35.98 4.15
CA MET A 300 15.51 37.02 3.39
C MET A 300 15.00 37.14 1.94
N VAL A 301 14.39 36.08 1.39
CA VAL A 301 13.82 36.09 0.03
C VAL A 301 12.48 36.83 -0.02
N THR A 302 11.70 36.85 1.08
CA THR A 302 10.34 37.41 1.15
C THR A 302 10.18 38.78 0.47
N PRO A 303 11.00 39.80 0.78
CA PRO A 303 10.85 41.13 0.16
C PRO A 303 11.14 41.17 -1.35
N HIS A 304 11.89 40.19 -1.88
CA HIS A 304 12.30 40.15 -3.28
C HIS A 304 11.36 39.31 -4.18
N LEU A 305 10.38 38.59 -3.61
CA LEU A 305 9.49 37.70 -4.37
C LEU A 305 8.69 38.42 -5.46
N GLY A 306 8.24 39.65 -5.20
CA GLY A 306 7.53 40.47 -6.19
C GLY A 306 8.42 40.83 -7.39
N GLU A 307 9.66 41.22 -7.13
CA GLU A 307 10.64 41.57 -8.17
C GLU A 307 11.06 40.35 -8.99
N LEU A 308 11.28 39.21 -8.32
CA LEU A 308 11.56 37.92 -8.95
C LEU A 308 10.44 37.51 -9.90
N TRP A 309 9.18 37.69 -9.47
CA TRP A 309 8.02 37.43 -10.32
C TRP A 309 8.04 38.29 -11.58
N ASP A 310 8.15 39.62 -11.42
CA ASP A 310 8.12 40.55 -12.55
C ASP A 310 9.29 40.35 -13.53
N ALA A 311 10.46 39.95 -13.04
CA ALA A 311 11.65 39.76 -13.86
C ALA A 311 11.66 38.44 -14.66
N PHE A 312 11.13 37.35 -14.11
CA PHE A 312 11.33 36.01 -14.69
C PHE A 312 10.06 35.19 -14.93
N PHE A 313 8.96 35.43 -14.22
CA PHE A 313 7.79 34.55 -14.35
C PHE A 313 7.06 34.63 -15.68
N PRO A 314 6.81 35.83 -16.25
CA PRO A 314 6.26 35.95 -17.60
C PRO A 314 7.08 35.16 -18.64
N ARG A 315 8.41 35.09 -18.44
CA ARG A 315 9.33 34.33 -19.31
C ARG A 315 9.29 32.83 -19.03
N THR A 316 9.05 32.39 -17.79
CA THR A 316 8.87 30.96 -17.49
C THR A 316 7.57 30.39 -18.06
N LEU A 317 6.57 31.24 -18.27
CA LEU A 317 5.30 30.88 -18.91
C LEU A 317 5.39 30.84 -20.45
N SER A 318 6.54 31.14 -21.07
CA SER A 318 6.70 31.00 -22.53
C SER A 318 6.69 29.53 -22.96
N ILE A 319 6.38 29.21 -24.21
CA ILE A 319 6.34 27.82 -24.71
C ILE A 319 7.76 27.29 -25.04
N GLU A 320 8.77 28.15 -25.08
CA GLU A 320 10.09 27.81 -25.61
C GLU A 320 10.82 26.72 -24.82
N ILE A 321 11.19 25.63 -25.50
CA ILE A 321 11.86 24.46 -24.92
C ILE A 321 13.31 24.80 -24.52
N SER A 322 13.98 25.69 -25.24
CA SER A 322 15.35 26.18 -24.95
C SER A 322 15.50 26.75 -23.54
N ASN A 323 14.40 27.25 -22.97
CA ASN A 323 14.36 27.90 -21.65
C ASN A 323 14.01 26.96 -20.49
N HIS A 324 13.87 25.65 -20.75
CA HIS A 324 13.51 24.65 -19.73
C HIS A 324 14.39 24.67 -18.48
N GLY A 325 15.72 24.82 -18.65
CA GLY A 325 16.65 24.86 -17.52
C GLY A 325 16.38 26.01 -16.56
N ASN A 326 16.03 27.19 -17.10
CA ASN A 326 15.66 28.35 -16.30
C ASN A 326 14.34 28.11 -15.56
N LYS A 327 13.33 27.58 -16.26
CA LYS A 327 12.01 27.27 -15.67
C LYS A 327 12.14 26.34 -14.48
N TYR A 328 12.88 25.25 -14.66
CA TYR A 328 13.11 24.30 -13.58
C TYR A 328 13.84 24.94 -12.40
N ALA A 329 14.93 25.66 -12.64
CA ALA A 329 15.74 26.25 -11.57
C ALA A 329 14.95 27.29 -10.75
N ILE A 330 14.13 28.11 -11.40
CA ILE A 330 13.27 29.12 -10.73
C ILE A 330 12.20 28.44 -9.88
N LEU A 331 11.48 27.46 -10.45
CA LEU A 331 10.42 26.75 -9.71
C LEU A 331 10.99 25.96 -8.53
N ASN A 332 12.15 25.34 -8.70
CA ASN A 332 12.85 24.62 -7.63
C ASN A 332 13.32 25.58 -6.53
N PHE A 333 13.88 26.74 -6.90
CA PHE A 333 14.25 27.78 -5.96
C PHE A 333 13.05 28.24 -5.13
N LEU A 334 11.94 28.58 -5.78
CA LEU A 334 10.73 29.04 -5.08
C LEU A 334 10.10 27.98 -4.19
N LEU A 335 10.01 26.74 -4.68
CA LEU A 335 9.52 25.63 -3.87
C LEU A 335 10.39 25.49 -2.61
N THR A 336 11.72 25.52 -2.76
CA THR A 336 12.66 25.44 -1.63
C THR A 336 12.51 26.63 -0.67
N ALA A 337 12.34 27.84 -1.21
CA ALA A 337 12.12 29.06 -0.44
C ALA A 337 10.81 29.03 0.35
N CYS A 338 9.76 28.43 -0.21
CA CYS A 338 8.43 28.34 0.41
C CYS A 338 8.28 27.14 1.36
N THR A 339 9.04 26.07 1.15
CA THR A 339 8.97 24.87 2.01
C THR A 339 9.35 25.24 3.44
N ASP A 340 8.47 24.93 4.39
CA ASP A 340 8.60 25.28 5.81
C ASP A 340 8.75 26.79 6.12
N CYS A 341 8.33 27.67 5.21
CA CYS A 341 8.38 29.12 5.36
C CYS A 341 7.03 29.75 4.95
N PRO A 342 6.04 29.84 5.86
CA PRO A 342 4.72 30.35 5.54
C PRO A 342 4.74 31.81 5.07
N GLU A 343 5.67 32.63 5.55
CA GLU A 343 5.81 34.05 5.18
C GLU A 343 6.03 34.20 3.66
N ASN A 344 6.85 33.34 3.06
CA ASN A 344 7.08 33.32 1.61
C ASN A 344 5.83 32.88 0.84
N VAL A 345 5.08 31.89 1.37
CA VAL A 345 3.83 31.44 0.75
C VAL A 345 2.78 32.56 0.78
N THR A 346 2.64 33.25 1.91
CA THR A 346 1.73 34.40 2.05
C THR A 346 2.14 35.55 1.13
N ALA A 347 3.43 35.85 0.99
CA ALA A 347 3.92 36.87 0.08
C ALA A 347 3.63 36.54 -1.40
N LEU A 348 3.77 35.27 -1.80
CA LEU A 348 3.37 34.83 -3.14
C LEU A 348 1.86 34.97 -3.37
N LEU A 349 1.04 34.57 -2.40
CA LEU A 349 -0.42 34.67 -2.48
C LEU A 349 -0.92 36.12 -2.49
N ALA A 350 -0.20 37.04 -1.86
CA ALA A 350 -0.52 38.48 -1.88
C ALA A 350 -0.32 39.11 -3.27
N ASN A 351 0.51 38.49 -4.13
CA ASN A 351 0.76 38.99 -5.48
C ASN A 351 -0.29 38.46 -6.47
N ALA A 352 -1.21 39.34 -6.88
CA ALA A 352 -2.30 38.97 -7.81
C ALA A 352 -1.81 38.42 -9.15
N LYS A 353 -0.63 38.84 -9.64
CA LYS A 353 -0.05 38.30 -10.89
C LYS A 353 0.35 36.83 -10.71
N VAL A 354 0.92 36.48 -9.54
CA VAL A 354 1.26 35.10 -9.18
C VAL A 354 0.02 34.23 -9.22
N VAL A 355 -0.99 34.62 -8.43
CA VAL A 355 -2.23 33.85 -8.26
C VAL A 355 -2.94 33.59 -9.58
N ASN A 356 -2.97 34.57 -10.49
CA ASN A 356 -3.72 34.47 -11.74
C ASN A 356 -2.97 33.73 -12.86
N GLN A 357 -1.64 33.75 -12.87
CA GLN A 357 -0.85 33.22 -13.99
C GLN A 357 -0.09 31.94 -13.66
N ILE A 358 0.15 31.61 -12.39
CA ILE A 358 0.90 30.40 -12.04
C ILE A 358 0.17 29.14 -12.52
N CYS A 359 -1.17 29.13 -12.47
CA CYS A 359 -1.99 28.01 -12.93
C CYS A 359 -1.92 27.78 -14.46
N THR A 360 -1.55 28.81 -15.24
CA THR A 360 -1.52 28.77 -16.71
C THR A 360 -0.19 28.23 -17.27
N ASN A 361 0.70 27.71 -16.42
CA ASN A 361 1.98 27.16 -16.86
C ASN A 361 1.79 26.03 -17.90
N TYR A 362 2.52 26.10 -19.01
CA TYR A 362 2.38 25.15 -20.12
C TYR A 362 2.94 23.78 -19.77
N ILE A 363 2.09 22.77 -19.93
CA ILE A 363 2.48 21.36 -19.90
C ILE A 363 2.64 20.91 -21.36
N LEU A 364 3.85 20.52 -21.74
CA LEU A 364 4.18 20.20 -23.13
C LEU A 364 4.11 18.68 -23.35
N GLU A 365 4.02 18.23 -24.60
CA GLU A 365 4.04 16.79 -24.93
C GLU A 365 5.43 16.14 -24.72
N VAL A 366 6.44 16.93 -24.37
CA VAL A 366 7.82 16.46 -24.17
C VAL A 366 7.97 15.85 -22.77
N ILE A 367 7.95 14.51 -22.69
CA ILE A 367 8.04 13.75 -21.43
C ILE A 367 9.24 14.17 -20.58
N PHE A 368 10.44 14.30 -21.17
CA PHE A 368 11.65 14.67 -20.42
C PHE A 368 11.56 16.06 -19.76
N TYR A 369 10.96 17.03 -20.46
CA TYR A 369 10.72 18.38 -19.96
C TYR A 369 9.80 18.32 -18.72
N ASN A 370 8.68 17.63 -18.85
CA ASN A 370 7.69 17.46 -17.79
C ASN A 370 8.25 16.75 -16.56
N ARG A 371 9.04 15.68 -16.75
CA ARG A 371 9.69 14.94 -15.65
C ARG A 371 10.57 15.82 -14.77
N CYS A 372 11.18 16.85 -15.36
CA CYS A 372 12.08 17.73 -14.62
C CYS A 372 11.32 18.89 -13.98
N MET A 373 10.42 19.56 -14.72
CA MET A 373 9.79 20.81 -14.28
C MET A 373 8.57 20.58 -13.36
N LEU A 374 7.71 19.62 -13.70
CA LEU A 374 6.42 19.44 -13.04
C LEU A 374 6.49 19.10 -11.54
N PRO A 375 7.47 18.33 -11.02
CA PRO A 375 7.53 18.06 -9.58
C PRO A 375 7.63 19.34 -8.75
N ALA A 376 8.52 20.27 -9.14
CA ALA A 376 8.68 21.54 -8.44
C ALA A 376 7.43 22.44 -8.58
N TYR A 377 6.84 22.43 -9.78
CA TYR A 377 5.61 23.17 -10.06
C TYR A 377 4.42 22.68 -9.21
N TYR A 378 4.13 21.38 -9.20
CA TYR A 378 3.03 20.82 -8.40
C TYR A 378 3.27 20.97 -6.90
N GLY A 379 4.52 20.84 -6.45
CA GLY A 379 4.86 21.09 -5.04
C GLY A 379 4.58 22.54 -4.63
N LEU A 380 4.91 23.51 -5.49
CA LEU A 380 4.61 24.91 -5.21
C LEU A 380 3.10 25.18 -5.20
N LEU A 381 2.35 24.65 -6.18
CA LEU A 381 0.88 24.73 -6.18
C LEU A 381 0.28 24.11 -4.91
N ARG A 382 0.83 22.99 -4.43
CA ARG A 382 0.36 22.32 -3.21
C ARG A 382 0.54 23.20 -1.99
N LEU A 383 1.69 23.85 -1.82
CA LEU A 383 1.91 24.80 -0.73
C LEU A 383 0.93 25.99 -0.79
N LEU A 384 0.66 26.52 -1.99
CA LEU A 384 -0.29 27.61 -2.19
C LEU A 384 -1.75 27.17 -1.89
N CYS A 385 -2.15 25.97 -2.31
CA CYS A 385 -3.46 25.39 -2.00
C CYS A 385 -3.65 25.16 -0.50
N LEU A 386 -2.62 24.65 0.20
CA LEU A 386 -2.65 24.44 1.64
C LEU A 386 -2.77 25.75 2.43
N ALA A 387 -2.22 26.84 1.90
CA ALA A 387 -2.28 28.16 2.54
C ALA A 387 -3.53 28.99 2.16
N SER A 388 -4.14 28.76 1.00
CA SER A 388 -5.30 29.54 0.53
C SER A 388 -6.39 28.67 -0.11
N PRO A 389 -7.54 28.51 0.56
CA PRO A 389 -8.72 27.86 -0.02
C PRO A 389 -9.24 28.54 -1.30
N ARG A 390 -9.13 29.89 -1.37
CA ARG A 390 -9.51 30.65 -2.56
C ARG A 390 -8.62 30.33 -3.76
N PHE A 391 -7.32 30.21 -3.55
CA PHE A 391 -6.39 29.78 -4.59
C PHE A 391 -6.71 28.35 -5.04
N SER A 392 -6.95 27.44 -4.09
CA SER A 392 -7.36 26.06 -4.37
C SER A 392 -8.60 26.00 -5.26
N ALA A 393 -9.66 26.75 -4.92
CA ALA A 393 -10.89 26.82 -5.71
C ALA A 393 -10.66 27.33 -7.14
N ASN A 394 -9.75 28.28 -7.35
CA ASN A 394 -9.38 28.76 -8.68
C ASN A 394 -8.60 27.69 -9.48
N LEU A 395 -7.65 27.00 -8.83
CA LEU A 395 -6.89 25.94 -9.46
C LEU A 395 -7.79 24.77 -9.90
N CYS A 396 -8.77 24.38 -9.08
CA CYS A 396 -9.73 23.31 -9.40
C CYS A 396 -10.50 23.56 -10.70
N ARG A 397 -10.82 24.82 -11.02
CA ARG A 397 -11.52 25.19 -12.25
C ARG A 397 -10.60 25.24 -13.47
N HIS A 398 -9.29 25.22 -13.27
CA HIS A 398 -8.34 25.38 -14.34
C HIS A 398 -8.22 24.10 -15.18
N THR A 399 -8.17 24.22 -16.50
CA THR A 399 -8.09 23.06 -17.41
C THR A 399 -6.82 22.23 -17.21
N ASN A 400 -5.71 22.89 -16.87
CA ASN A 400 -4.42 22.22 -16.63
C ASN A 400 -4.48 21.12 -15.55
N ILE A 401 -5.15 21.34 -14.40
CA ILE A 401 -5.19 20.30 -13.36
C ILE A 401 -5.97 19.07 -13.83
N ASN A 402 -7.05 19.28 -14.59
CA ASN A 402 -7.85 18.20 -15.18
C ASN A 402 -7.06 17.43 -16.24
N TRP A 403 -6.32 18.15 -17.09
CA TRP A 403 -5.42 17.56 -18.08
C TRP A 403 -4.34 16.72 -17.39
N SER A 404 -3.72 17.23 -16.33
CA SER A 404 -2.70 16.52 -15.56
C SER A 404 -3.24 15.24 -14.92
N LEU A 405 -4.45 15.27 -14.37
CA LEU A 405 -5.12 14.10 -13.81
C LEU A 405 -5.38 13.01 -14.86
N ARG A 406 -5.59 13.37 -16.12
CA ARG A 406 -5.83 12.42 -17.22
C ARG A 406 -4.55 11.87 -17.84
N PHE A 407 -3.51 12.69 -17.96
CA PHE A 407 -2.33 12.36 -18.79
C PHE A 407 -1.00 12.26 -18.03
N ILE A 408 -0.96 12.68 -16.76
CA ILE A 408 0.25 12.61 -15.91
C ILE A 408 0.05 11.63 -14.75
N ALA A 409 -1.04 11.79 -13.99
CA ALA A 409 -1.32 10.95 -12.82
C ALA A 409 -1.28 9.44 -13.10
N PRO A 410 -1.95 8.91 -14.15
CA PRO A 410 -1.97 7.46 -14.39
C PRO A 410 -0.66 6.87 -14.95
N TYR A 411 0.36 7.67 -15.26
CA TYR A 411 1.59 7.16 -15.89
C TYR A 411 2.85 7.41 -15.02
N PRO A 412 2.97 6.77 -13.85
CA PRO A 412 4.13 6.96 -12.96
C PRO A 412 5.44 6.44 -13.55
N THR A 413 5.41 5.49 -14.50
CA THR A 413 6.62 5.06 -15.22
C THR A 413 7.21 6.18 -16.09
N HIS A 414 6.36 6.98 -16.72
CA HIS A 414 6.77 8.10 -17.56
C HIS A 414 7.07 9.35 -16.72
N TYR A 415 6.28 9.61 -15.68
CA TYR A 415 6.31 10.89 -14.95
C TYR A 415 6.79 10.81 -13.50
N GLY A 416 6.97 9.62 -12.93
CA GLY A 416 7.51 9.32 -11.60
C GLY A 416 7.26 10.42 -10.55
N PRO A 417 8.27 11.24 -10.19
CA PRO A 417 8.13 12.29 -9.18
C PRO A 417 7.01 13.30 -9.45
N ALA A 418 6.68 13.57 -10.71
CA ALA A 418 5.62 14.51 -11.08
C ALA A 418 4.22 13.92 -10.85
N SER A 419 4.03 12.63 -11.16
CA SER A 419 2.76 11.94 -10.85
C SER A 419 2.56 11.89 -9.33
N GLU A 420 3.59 11.54 -8.57
CA GLU A 420 3.54 11.46 -7.12
C GLU A 420 3.21 12.82 -6.46
N GLU A 421 3.87 13.91 -6.87
CA GLU A 421 3.57 15.23 -6.31
C GLU A 421 2.20 15.77 -6.75
N LEU A 422 1.74 15.42 -7.95
CA LEU A 422 0.38 15.73 -8.42
C LEU A 422 -0.68 15.03 -7.56
N LEU A 423 -0.48 13.76 -7.22
CA LEU A 423 -1.38 13.04 -6.32
C LEU A 423 -1.43 13.71 -4.94
N ARG A 424 -0.28 14.11 -4.37
CA ARG A 424 -0.24 14.89 -3.11
C ARG A 424 -0.95 16.23 -3.21
N LEU A 425 -0.84 16.92 -4.36
CA LEU A 425 -1.58 18.16 -4.61
C LEU A 425 -3.09 17.90 -4.59
N CYS A 426 -3.55 16.84 -5.26
CA CYS A 426 -4.97 16.48 -5.27
C CYS A 426 -5.47 16.08 -3.88
N GLU A 427 -4.70 15.33 -3.11
CA GLU A 427 -5.00 15.00 -1.71
C GLU A 427 -5.11 16.26 -0.83
N ALA A 428 -4.19 17.21 -1.01
CA ALA A 428 -4.22 18.49 -0.27
C ALA A 428 -5.48 19.30 -0.58
N ILE A 429 -5.92 19.32 -1.84
CA ILE A 429 -7.16 19.97 -2.27
C ILE A 429 -8.38 19.25 -1.67
N LEU A 430 -8.47 17.93 -1.85
CA LEU A 430 -9.66 17.13 -1.47
C LEU A 430 -9.85 17.03 0.05
N THR A 431 -8.76 17.04 0.83
CA THR A 431 -8.82 17.00 2.30
C THR A 431 -8.88 18.39 2.94
N GLY A 432 -8.86 19.47 2.15
CA GLY A 432 -8.78 20.85 2.65
C GLY A 432 -7.57 21.10 3.56
N GLY A 433 -6.47 20.36 3.37
CA GLY A 433 -5.28 20.41 4.22
C GLY A 433 -5.42 19.81 5.63
N ARG A 434 -6.57 19.21 5.98
CA ARG A 434 -6.82 18.60 7.32
C ARG A 434 -5.84 17.47 7.65
N ALA A 435 -5.44 16.67 6.65
CA ALA A 435 -4.47 15.59 6.82
C ALA A 435 -3.06 16.08 7.22
N SER A 436 -2.67 17.27 6.76
CA SER A 436 -1.36 17.86 7.04
C SER A 436 -1.30 18.61 8.39
N ARG A 437 -2.44 19.01 8.97
CA ARG A 437 -2.52 19.58 10.34
C ARG A 437 -2.36 18.50 11.41
N ARG A 438 -3.04 17.35 11.26
CA ARG A 438 -2.94 16.21 12.20
C ARG A 438 -1.53 15.65 12.36
N THR A 439 -0.71 15.69 11.31
CA THR A 439 0.69 15.25 11.39
C THR A 439 1.59 16.24 12.13
N ARG A 440 1.19 17.52 12.22
CA ARG A 440 1.96 18.58 12.87
C ARG A 440 1.64 18.68 14.37
N GLU A 441 0.37 18.51 14.73
CA GLU A 441 -0.08 18.43 16.14
C GLU A 441 0.56 17.25 16.87
N ASN A 442 0.62 16.06 16.26
CA ASN A 442 1.28 14.88 16.85
C ASN A 442 2.81 15.05 17.11
N ILE A 443 3.47 15.98 16.41
CA ILE A 443 4.92 16.26 16.59
C ILE A 443 5.15 17.33 17.66
N ASP A 444 4.21 18.26 17.83
CA ASP A 444 4.29 19.29 18.87
C ASP A 444 3.83 18.74 20.25
N ASP A 445 2.92 17.77 20.28
CA ASP A 445 2.54 17.06 21.52
C ASP A 445 3.71 16.26 22.14
N THR A 446 4.67 15.80 21.33
CA THR A 446 5.89 15.14 21.84
C THR A 446 6.92 16.14 22.38
N ARG A 447 6.78 17.44 22.10
CA ARG A 447 7.64 18.52 22.65
C ARG A 447 7.00 19.27 23.80
N ALA A 448 5.67 19.29 23.88
CA ALA A 448 4.92 19.96 24.95
C ALA A 448 4.90 19.16 26.27
N ALA A 449 5.29 17.88 26.26
CA ALA A 449 5.33 17.03 27.47
C ALA A 449 6.44 17.40 28.49
N THR A 450 7.24 18.45 28.26
CA THR A 450 8.30 18.87 29.19
C THR A 450 8.09 20.19 29.92
N ASP A 451 7.06 20.98 29.59
CA ASP A 451 6.79 22.23 30.32
C ASP A 451 5.32 22.31 30.74
N GLY A 452 5.06 22.02 32.01
CA GLY A 452 3.77 22.26 32.63
C GLY A 452 3.58 23.74 32.94
N ALA A 453 2.61 24.37 32.30
CA ALA A 453 1.87 25.52 32.84
C ALA A 453 0.64 25.84 31.98
N ASP A 454 -0.54 25.65 32.59
CA ASP A 454 -1.72 26.52 32.56
C ASP A 454 -1.92 27.45 31.34
N VAL A 455 -2.86 27.10 30.45
CA VAL A 455 -3.58 28.09 29.62
C VAL A 455 -5.03 27.63 29.42
N GLY A 456 -5.95 28.44 29.95
CA GLY A 456 -7.38 28.26 29.82
C GLY A 456 -7.93 28.60 28.43
N ASP A 457 -8.88 27.76 28.02
CA ASP A 457 -10.18 28.09 27.41
C ASP A 457 -10.24 29.38 26.56
N ARG A 458 -9.82 29.26 25.30
CA ARG A 458 -10.16 30.21 24.21
C ARG A 458 -10.33 29.48 22.88
N ASP A 459 -11.32 28.61 22.80
CA ASP A 459 -11.86 28.13 21.54
C ASP A 459 -13.35 28.49 21.46
N ASN A 460 -13.65 29.67 20.91
CA ASN A 460 -14.91 29.98 20.23
C ASN A 460 -14.95 31.45 19.81
N MET A 461 -14.65 31.73 18.54
CA MET A 461 -15.24 32.78 17.69
C MET A 461 -14.30 33.05 16.51
N ASP A 462 -14.43 32.32 15.38
CA ASP A 462 -14.41 32.94 14.03
C ASP A 462 -14.75 31.99 12.84
N GLU A 463 -15.54 30.92 13.03
CA GLU A 463 -15.70 29.89 11.98
C GLU A 463 -17.00 29.95 11.14
N SER A 464 -17.72 31.08 11.11
CA SER A 464 -19.13 31.04 10.64
C SER A 464 -19.49 31.75 9.33
N GLN A 465 -18.56 32.32 8.55
CA GLN A 465 -18.97 33.02 7.30
C GLN A 465 -18.15 32.76 6.02
N GLY A 466 -17.11 31.90 6.04
CA GLY A 466 -16.31 31.57 4.84
C GLY A 466 -16.32 30.11 4.37
N GLY A 467 -16.93 29.19 5.13
CA GLY A 467 -16.80 27.73 4.92
C GLY A 467 -17.62 27.15 3.76
N ASN A 468 -18.85 27.64 3.54
CA ASN A 468 -19.80 26.99 2.62
C ASN A 468 -19.37 27.02 1.14
N ASP A 469 -18.77 28.11 0.67
CA ASP A 469 -18.36 28.20 -0.75
C ASP A 469 -17.14 27.30 -1.04
N CYS A 470 -16.17 27.25 -0.12
CA CYS A 470 -14.97 26.42 -0.27
C CYS A 470 -15.29 24.91 -0.23
N ASP A 471 -16.24 24.50 0.62
CA ASP A 471 -16.70 23.11 0.68
C ASP A 471 -17.43 22.70 -0.62
N GLY A 472 -18.28 23.57 -1.16
CA GLY A 472 -18.96 23.34 -2.44
C GLY A 472 -18.01 23.21 -3.64
N MET A 473 -16.92 23.99 -3.67
CA MET A 473 -15.90 23.85 -4.73
C MET A 473 -15.03 22.61 -4.59
N THR A 474 -14.68 22.21 -3.35
CA THR A 474 -13.98 20.94 -3.10
C THR A 474 -14.82 19.75 -3.57
N GLU A 475 -16.14 19.81 -3.35
CA GLU A 475 -17.09 18.81 -3.85
C GLU A 475 -17.14 18.78 -5.39
N ALA A 476 -17.17 19.95 -6.05
CA ALA A 476 -17.10 20.01 -7.51
C ALA A 476 -15.81 19.39 -8.07
N PHE A 477 -14.67 19.63 -7.42
CA PHE A 477 -13.40 19.01 -7.80
C PHE A 477 -13.36 17.50 -7.53
N ARG A 478 -14.00 17.03 -6.44
CA ARG A 478 -14.18 15.61 -6.14
C ARG A 478 -14.93 14.90 -7.28
N VAL A 479 -16.09 15.44 -7.68
CA VAL A 479 -16.89 14.92 -8.80
C VAL A 479 -16.11 14.97 -10.11
N GLN A 480 -15.39 16.05 -10.38
CA GLN A 480 -14.56 16.18 -11.58
C GLN A 480 -13.43 15.14 -11.61
N THR A 481 -12.77 14.90 -10.47
CA THR A 481 -11.72 13.89 -10.35
C THR A 481 -12.29 12.49 -10.58
N MET A 482 -13.43 12.16 -9.95
CA MET A 482 -14.14 10.89 -10.19
C MET A 482 -14.55 10.71 -11.66
N THR A 483 -14.91 11.79 -12.35
CA THR A 483 -15.26 11.74 -13.78
C THR A 483 -14.03 11.40 -14.64
N VAL A 484 -12.85 11.94 -14.29
CA VAL A 484 -11.60 11.64 -14.99
C VAL A 484 -11.14 10.20 -14.76
N LEU A 485 -11.38 9.63 -13.57
CA LEU A 485 -11.03 8.24 -13.26
C LEU A 485 -11.71 7.24 -14.20
N ASN A 486 -12.96 7.50 -14.64
CA ASN A 486 -13.69 6.61 -15.55
C ASN A 486 -12.89 6.36 -16.84
N VAL A 487 -12.22 7.39 -17.36
CA VAL A 487 -11.49 7.31 -18.63
C VAL A 487 -10.10 6.70 -18.50
N TRP A 488 -9.66 6.30 -17.30
CA TRP A 488 -8.36 5.65 -17.12
C TRP A 488 -8.35 4.26 -17.73
N GLU A 489 -7.22 3.87 -18.31
CA GLU A 489 -6.93 2.50 -18.73
C GLU A 489 -6.05 1.86 -17.65
N ILE A 490 -6.59 0.86 -16.95
CA ILE A 490 -5.92 0.31 -15.78
C ILE A 490 -5.01 -0.85 -16.18
N GLY A 491 -3.70 -0.65 -15.98
CA GLY A 491 -2.69 -1.70 -15.95
C GLY A 491 -1.94 -1.68 -14.60
N ALA A 492 -0.88 -2.49 -14.49
CA ALA A 492 -0.16 -2.69 -13.22
C ALA A 492 0.29 -1.38 -12.54
N ASN A 493 0.78 -0.42 -13.33
CA ASN A 493 1.32 0.85 -12.82
C ASN A 493 0.22 1.87 -12.43
N GLN A 494 -1.03 1.63 -12.83
CA GLN A 494 -2.15 2.54 -12.62
C GLN A 494 -2.95 2.22 -11.36
N VAL A 495 -2.84 0.99 -10.85
CA VAL A 495 -3.65 0.55 -9.70
C VAL A 495 -3.32 1.34 -8.43
N ALA A 496 -2.03 1.52 -8.11
CA ALA A 496 -1.64 2.27 -6.91
C ALA A 496 -2.12 3.74 -6.94
N PRO A 497 -1.93 4.53 -8.03
CA PRO A 497 -2.55 5.85 -8.16
C PRO A 497 -4.08 5.86 -8.03
N LEU A 498 -4.77 4.88 -8.62
CA LEU A 498 -6.24 4.75 -8.54
C LEU A 498 -6.70 4.55 -7.09
N LEU A 499 -6.09 3.60 -6.37
CA LEU A 499 -6.43 3.29 -4.98
C LEU A 499 -6.14 4.47 -4.05
N ARG A 500 -5.03 5.18 -4.29
CA ARG A 500 -4.66 6.38 -3.54
C ARG A 500 -5.69 7.50 -3.68
N LEU A 501 -6.12 7.82 -4.90
CA LEU A 501 -7.19 8.81 -5.11
C LEU A 501 -8.53 8.32 -4.55
N SER A 502 -8.89 7.06 -4.78
CA SER A 502 -10.15 6.48 -4.30
C SER A 502 -10.27 6.58 -2.78
N LYS A 503 -9.17 6.40 -2.04
CA LYS A 503 -9.13 6.54 -0.58
C LYS A 503 -9.55 7.92 -0.08
N VAL A 504 -9.23 8.98 -0.82
CA VAL A 504 -9.56 10.37 -0.45
C VAL A 504 -10.88 10.81 -1.07
N LEU A 505 -11.25 10.24 -2.21
CA LEU A 505 -12.50 10.53 -2.91
C LEU A 505 -13.73 9.89 -2.24
N LEU A 506 -13.57 8.72 -1.61
CA LEU A 506 -14.65 7.89 -1.10
C LEU A 506 -14.65 7.85 0.44
N GLU A 507 -15.14 8.91 1.08
CA GLU A 507 -15.19 9.01 2.55
C GLU A 507 -16.60 8.74 3.10
N ARG A 508 -17.64 9.13 2.36
CA ARG A 508 -19.06 9.04 2.75
C ARG A 508 -19.82 8.13 1.80
N ASP A 509 -20.91 7.51 2.27
CA ASP A 509 -21.79 6.70 1.42
C ASP A 509 -22.29 7.48 0.17
N SER A 510 -22.53 8.79 0.28
CA SER A 510 -22.89 9.65 -0.86
C SER A 510 -21.81 9.71 -1.96
N ASP A 511 -20.54 9.63 -1.57
CA ASP A 511 -19.41 9.67 -2.49
C ASP A 511 -19.36 8.38 -3.32
N TYR A 512 -19.63 7.23 -2.69
CA TYR A 512 -19.75 5.93 -3.37
C TYR A 512 -20.91 5.90 -4.36
N VAL A 513 -22.08 6.44 -3.99
CA VAL A 513 -23.21 6.58 -4.92
C VAL A 513 -22.79 7.39 -6.14
N LYS A 514 -22.17 8.56 -5.91
CA LYS A 514 -21.75 9.43 -7.01
C LYS A 514 -20.67 8.79 -7.90
N PHE A 515 -19.73 8.09 -7.28
CA PHE A 515 -18.69 7.34 -7.98
C PHE A 515 -19.27 6.28 -8.92
N MET A 516 -20.30 5.55 -8.46
CA MET A 516 -21.02 4.58 -9.28
C MET A 516 -21.82 5.23 -10.40
N GLU A 517 -22.60 6.28 -10.12
CA GLU A 517 -23.37 7.03 -11.15
C GLU A 517 -22.49 7.55 -12.28
N LEU A 518 -21.27 7.95 -11.97
CA LEU A 518 -20.27 8.42 -12.94
C LEU A 518 -19.65 7.28 -13.75
N GLY A 519 -20.04 6.02 -13.53
CA GLY A 519 -19.63 4.85 -14.31
C GLY A 519 -18.24 4.32 -13.98
N ASN A 520 -17.78 4.46 -12.73
CA ASN A 520 -16.42 4.04 -12.34
C ASN A 520 -16.30 2.56 -11.93
N LEU A 521 -17.40 1.80 -11.82
CA LEU A 521 -17.34 0.37 -11.46
C LEU A 521 -16.45 -0.48 -12.40
N PRO A 522 -16.50 -0.32 -13.74
CA PRO A 522 -15.63 -1.05 -14.66
C PRO A 522 -14.13 -0.80 -14.41
N VAL A 523 -13.77 0.41 -13.96
CA VAL A 523 -12.37 0.75 -13.62
C VAL A 523 -11.88 -0.09 -12.44
N LEU A 524 -12.74 -0.31 -11.44
CA LEU A 524 -12.43 -1.19 -10.30
C LEU A 524 -12.35 -2.65 -10.72
N VAL A 525 -13.19 -3.08 -11.67
CA VAL A 525 -13.15 -4.45 -12.24
C VAL A 525 -11.85 -4.67 -13.02
N ASP A 526 -11.44 -3.73 -13.87
CA ASP A 526 -10.16 -3.82 -14.61
C ASP A 526 -8.95 -3.83 -13.66
N ALA A 527 -9.01 -3.04 -12.59
CA ALA A 527 -8.02 -3.09 -11.50
C ALA A 527 -8.00 -4.47 -10.82
N MET A 528 -9.17 -5.07 -10.58
CA MET A 528 -9.29 -6.38 -9.95
C MET A 528 -8.67 -7.49 -10.82
N TYR A 529 -8.89 -7.45 -12.14
CA TYR A 529 -8.27 -8.39 -13.07
C TYR A 529 -6.74 -8.23 -13.14
N THR A 530 -6.27 -6.99 -13.12
CA THR A 530 -4.84 -6.67 -13.13
C THR A 530 -4.18 -7.18 -11.86
N LEU A 531 -4.70 -6.80 -10.69
CA LEU A 531 -4.16 -7.25 -9.40
C LEU A 531 -4.27 -8.77 -9.25
N HIS A 532 -5.37 -9.38 -9.69
CA HIS A 532 -5.54 -10.84 -9.63
C HIS A 532 -4.43 -11.57 -10.39
N THR A 533 -4.08 -11.09 -11.58
CA THR A 533 -3.00 -11.65 -12.39
C THR A 533 -1.65 -11.50 -11.67
N MET A 534 -1.35 -10.29 -11.18
CA MET A 534 -0.11 -10.03 -10.42
C MET A 534 -0.03 -10.84 -9.12
N PHE A 535 -1.18 -11.07 -8.46
CA PHE A 535 -1.27 -11.75 -7.18
C PHE A 535 -0.88 -13.23 -7.24
N PHE A 536 -1.22 -13.91 -8.34
CA PHE A 536 -0.85 -15.32 -8.56
C PHE A 536 0.43 -15.51 -9.39
N ASP A 537 0.98 -14.43 -9.94
CA ASP A 537 2.31 -14.41 -10.54
C ASP A 537 3.41 -14.20 -9.46
N SER A 538 4.67 -14.09 -9.88
CA SER A 538 5.86 -14.01 -8.99
C SER A 538 5.89 -12.76 -8.07
N GLU A 539 4.91 -11.87 -8.15
CA GLU A 539 4.82 -10.61 -7.42
C GLU A 539 3.81 -10.62 -6.25
N GLY A 540 3.15 -11.75 -5.98
CA GLY A 540 1.98 -11.83 -5.08
C GLY A 540 2.13 -11.27 -3.66
N CYS A 541 3.33 -11.21 -3.09
CA CYS A 541 3.53 -10.58 -1.77
C CYS A 541 3.49 -9.06 -1.78
N PHE A 542 3.81 -8.43 -2.90
CA PHE A 542 3.88 -6.98 -2.99
C PHE A 542 2.53 -6.34 -3.29
N VAL A 543 1.51 -7.15 -3.56
CA VAL A 543 0.19 -6.70 -4.05
C VAL A 543 -0.93 -6.99 -3.04
N TYR A 544 -0.58 -7.51 -1.86
CA TYR A 544 -1.56 -7.89 -0.83
C TYR A 544 -2.38 -6.68 -0.33
N GLU A 545 -1.71 -5.56 -0.02
CA GLU A 545 -2.38 -4.37 0.53
C GLU A 545 -3.31 -3.74 -0.52
N GLU A 546 -2.85 -3.66 -1.77
CA GLU A 546 -3.62 -3.15 -2.90
C GLU A 546 -4.85 -4.03 -3.19
N MET A 547 -4.68 -5.35 -3.16
CA MET A 547 -5.79 -6.30 -3.37
C MET A 547 -6.85 -6.16 -2.29
N LEU A 548 -6.45 -6.11 -1.01
CA LEU A 548 -7.38 -5.95 0.10
C LEU A 548 -8.10 -4.59 0.03
N GLN A 549 -7.36 -3.51 -0.23
CA GLN A 549 -7.94 -2.18 -0.36
C GLN A 549 -8.95 -2.11 -1.51
N LEU A 550 -8.65 -2.71 -2.66
CA LEU A 550 -9.57 -2.77 -3.79
C LEU A 550 -10.85 -3.53 -3.45
N LEU A 551 -10.73 -4.72 -2.83
CA LEU A 551 -11.89 -5.50 -2.39
C LEU A 551 -12.75 -4.74 -1.38
N CYS A 552 -12.16 -4.00 -0.45
CA CYS A 552 -12.90 -3.15 0.48
C CYS A 552 -13.70 -2.04 -0.24
N ILE A 553 -13.10 -1.39 -1.25
CA ILE A 553 -13.79 -0.38 -2.06
C ILE A 553 -14.96 -1.03 -2.82
N ILE A 554 -14.72 -2.17 -3.49
CA ILE A 554 -15.77 -2.91 -4.22
C ILE A 554 -16.90 -3.31 -3.28
N ASN A 555 -16.61 -3.92 -2.13
CA ASN A 555 -17.62 -4.31 -1.14
C ASN A 555 -18.45 -3.12 -0.66
N THR A 556 -17.81 -1.98 -0.42
CA THR A 556 -18.53 -0.77 0.01
C THR A 556 -19.41 -0.23 -1.12
N CYS A 557 -18.94 -0.21 -2.37
CA CYS A 557 -19.75 0.14 -3.54
C CYS A 557 -20.99 -0.77 -3.65
N LEU A 558 -20.82 -2.09 -3.53
CA LEU A 558 -21.93 -3.04 -3.65
C LEU A 558 -22.93 -2.89 -2.50
N ARG A 559 -22.45 -2.77 -1.26
CA ARG A 559 -23.31 -2.54 -0.07
C ARG A 559 -24.13 -1.26 -0.20
N VAL A 560 -23.47 -0.13 -0.48
CA VAL A 560 -24.13 1.17 -0.64
C VAL A 560 -25.07 1.15 -1.85
N GLY A 561 -24.65 0.51 -2.94
CA GLY A 561 -25.46 0.34 -4.14
C GLY A 561 -26.77 -0.40 -3.85
N LEU A 562 -26.69 -1.54 -3.16
CA LEU A 562 -27.84 -2.35 -2.77
C LEU A 562 -28.81 -1.55 -1.87
N ASP A 563 -28.29 -0.92 -0.81
CA ASP A 563 -29.05 -0.07 0.11
C ASP A 563 -29.83 1.03 -0.63
N CYS A 564 -29.20 1.68 -1.62
CA CYS A 564 -29.83 2.72 -2.42
C CYS A 564 -30.89 2.18 -3.39
N ILE A 565 -30.61 1.05 -4.04
CA ILE A 565 -31.54 0.39 -4.97
C ILE A 565 -32.84 -0.05 -4.26
N GLU A 566 -32.70 -0.58 -3.04
CA GLU A 566 -33.82 -1.04 -2.22
C GLU A 566 -34.66 0.13 -1.67
N ARG A 567 -34.01 1.18 -1.13
CA ARG A 567 -34.71 2.29 -0.47
C ARG A 567 -35.29 3.33 -1.43
N HIS A 568 -34.59 3.68 -2.52
CA HIS A 568 -34.89 4.89 -3.29
C HIS A 568 -35.37 4.63 -4.74
N ARG A 569 -35.34 3.37 -5.21
CA ARG A 569 -35.68 2.99 -6.61
C ARG A 569 -34.99 3.86 -7.68
N ASP A 570 -33.73 4.25 -7.45
CA ASP A 570 -33.00 5.13 -8.36
C ASP A 570 -32.66 4.42 -9.70
N GLY A 571 -33.25 4.91 -10.80
CA GLY A 571 -33.06 4.35 -12.13
C GLY A 571 -31.65 4.58 -12.70
N LEU A 572 -30.95 5.64 -12.31
CA LEU A 572 -29.59 5.94 -12.79
C LEU A 572 -28.58 5.02 -12.12
N LEU A 573 -28.70 4.82 -10.81
CA LEU A 573 -27.86 3.88 -10.08
C LEU A 573 -28.09 2.44 -10.55
N ARG A 574 -29.36 2.06 -10.79
CA ARG A 574 -29.67 0.79 -11.44
C ARG A 574 -29.00 0.69 -12.81
N LYS A 575 -28.97 1.77 -13.59
CA LYS A 575 -28.26 1.76 -14.87
C LYS A 575 -26.76 1.57 -14.70
N ALA A 576 -26.14 2.28 -13.78
CA ALA A 576 -24.70 2.20 -13.53
C ALA A 576 -24.24 0.85 -12.98
N VAL A 577 -25.06 0.21 -12.14
CA VAL A 577 -24.79 -1.11 -11.57
C VAL A 577 -25.13 -2.20 -12.59
N PHE A 578 -26.34 -2.21 -13.16
CA PHE A 578 -26.81 -3.32 -14.00
C PHE A 578 -26.44 -3.24 -15.48
N TYR A 579 -26.24 -2.05 -16.05
CA TYR A 579 -25.95 -1.91 -17.48
C TYR A 579 -24.46 -1.69 -17.69
N GLU A 580 -23.81 -2.72 -18.26
CA GLU A 580 -22.41 -2.70 -18.63
C GLU A 580 -22.06 -1.50 -19.51
N SER A 581 -20.92 -0.89 -19.19
CA SER A 581 -20.29 0.09 -20.08
C SER A 581 -19.84 -0.61 -21.36
N LYS A 582 -20.29 -0.12 -22.52
CA LYS A 582 -19.93 -0.66 -23.84
C LYS A 582 -18.42 -0.89 -23.95
N GLY A 583 -17.99 -2.15 -23.97
CA GLY A 583 -16.62 -2.57 -24.25
C GLY A 583 -15.66 -2.69 -23.05
N ARG A 584 -16.13 -2.59 -21.79
CA ARG A 584 -15.33 -2.91 -20.59
C ARG A 584 -16.00 -3.99 -19.74
N ARG A 585 -15.23 -4.64 -18.88
CA ARG A 585 -15.70 -5.71 -17.98
C ARG A 585 -16.69 -5.17 -16.95
N GLY A 586 -17.72 -5.95 -16.66
CA GLY A 586 -18.75 -5.67 -15.67
C GLY A 586 -18.53 -6.39 -14.35
N LEU A 587 -19.41 -6.14 -13.38
CA LEU A 587 -19.39 -6.87 -12.10
C LEU A 587 -19.72 -8.36 -12.27
N LEU A 588 -20.48 -8.73 -13.32
CA LEU A 588 -20.82 -10.11 -13.66
C LEU A 588 -19.61 -10.96 -14.11
N ASP A 589 -18.49 -10.31 -14.46
CA ASP A 589 -17.25 -11.00 -14.82
C ASP A 589 -16.42 -11.43 -13.60
N LEU A 590 -16.65 -10.80 -12.43
CA LEU A 590 -15.86 -11.02 -11.22
C LEU A 590 -16.01 -12.39 -10.53
N PRO A 591 -17.16 -13.09 -10.57
CA PRO A 591 -17.37 -14.30 -9.76
C PRO A 591 -16.27 -15.36 -9.90
N HIS A 592 -15.81 -15.65 -11.12
CA HIS A 592 -14.70 -16.59 -11.34
C HIS A 592 -13.39 -16.17 -10.66
N LYS A 593 -13.06 -14.87 -10.72
CA LYS A 593 -11.83 -14.34 -10.12
C LYS A 593 -11.92 -14.36 -8.60
N LEU A 594 -13.06 -13.95 -8.04
CA LEU A 594 -13.33 -14.00 -6.61
C LEU A 594 -13.26 -15.44 -6.09
N LEU A 595 -13.92 -16.41 -6.75
CA LEU A 595 -13.88 -17.83 -6.37
C LEU A 595 -12.46 -18.41 -6.34
N SER A 596 -11.58 -17.96 -7.23
CA SER A 596 -10.18 -18.42 -7.22
C SER A 596 -9.33 -17.87 -6.06
N LEU A 597 -9.79 -16.80 -5.39
CA LEU A 597 -9.19 -16.29 -4.15
C LEU A 597 -9.61 -17.08 -2.91
N LEU A 598 -10.65 -17.91 -3.02
CA LEU A 598 -11.11 -18.81 -1.96
C LEU A 598 -10.23 -20.07 -1.94
N SER A 599 -8.93 -19.88 -1.73
CA SER A 599 -7.93 -20.96 -1.64
C SER A 599 -7.26 -20.98 -0.27
N SER A 600 -6.79 -22.16 0.15
CA SER A 600 -5.99 -22.35 1.36
C SER A 600 -4.57 -21.77 1.25
N PHE A 601 -4.14 -21.36 0.05
CA PHE A 601 -2.89 -20.63 -0.16
C PHE A 601 -3.04 -19.11 0.00
N VAL A 602 -4.27 -18.60 0.07
CA VAL A 602 -4.58 -17.17 0.16
C VAL A 602 -4.81 -16.76 1.62
N VAL A 603 -4.31 -15.57 1.98
CA VAL A 603 -4.43 -15.00 3.32
C VAL A 603 -5.91 -14.82 3.72
N PRO A 604 -6.30 -15.08 4.98
CA PRO A 604 -7.70 -15.03 5.43
C PRO A 604 -8.44 -13.74 5.09
N ASP A 605 -7.83 -12.56 5.24
CA ASP A 605 -8.51 -11.27 5.04
C ASP A 605 -9.01 -11.10 3.60
N ILE A 606 -8.17 -11.49 2.61
CA ILE A 606 -8.55 -11.45 1.18
C ILE A 606 -9.66 -12.44 0.90
N ARG A 607 -9.59 -13.65 1.47
CA ARG A 607 -10.61 -14.69 1.28
C ARG A 607 -11.97 -14.23 1.83
N VAL A 608 -12.00 -13.68 3.05
CA VAL A 608 -13.22 -13.16 3.67
C VAL A 608 -13.78 -11.99 2.85
N ALA A 609 -12.93 -11.05 2.44
CA ALA A 609 -13.37 -9.93 1.60
C ALA A 609 -13.92 -10.37 0.23
N ALA A 610 -13.35 -11.41 -0.38
CA ALA A 610 -13.84 -11.99 -1.64
C ALA A 610 -15.18 -12.72 -1.48
N ILE A 611 -15.37 -13.46 -0.38
CA ILE A 611 -16.65 -14.09 -0.03
C ILE A 611 -17.73 -13.03 0.17
N GLU A 612 -17.41 -11.95 0.88
CA GLU A 612 -18.33 -10.84 1.09
C GLU A 612 -18.71 -10.17 -0.24
N ALA A 613 -17.77 -10.01 -1.17
CA ALA A 613 -18.06 -9.49 -2.50
C ALA A 613 -19.01 -10.41 -3.27
N LEU A 614 -18.81 -11.73 -3.20
CA LEU A 614 -19.71 -12.72 -3.80
C LEU A 614 -21.13 -12.64 -3.21
N LYS A 615 -21.26 -12.55 -1.88
CA LYS A 615 -22.57 -12.41 -1.21
C LYS A 615 -23.29 -11.14 -1.66
N ASN A 616 -22.57 -10.02 -1.77
CA ASN A 616 -23.14 -8.76 -2.23
C ASN A 616 -23.54 -8.81 -3.71
N LEU A 617 -22.75 -9.47 -4.57
CA LEU A 617 -23.13 -9.70 -5.98
C LEU A 617 -24.39 -10.54 -6.13
N VAL A 618 -24.53 -11.61 -5.34
CA VAL A 618 -25.74 -12.46 -5.29
C VAL A 618 -26.98 -11.63 -4.90
N ASN A 619 -26.84 -10.68 -3.98
CA ASN A 619 -27.97 -9.83 -3.59
C ASN A 619 -28.39 -8.84 -4.68
N ILE A 620 -27.44 -8.34 -5.46
CA ILE A 620 -27.68 -7.34 -6.51
C ILE A 620 -28.23 -8.01 -7.77
N TYR A 621 -27.55 -9.03 -8.31
CA TYR A 621 -27.90 -9.65 -9.60
C TYR A 621 -28.72 -10.94 -9.48
N GLN A 622 -29.09 -11.33 -8.25
CA GLN A 622 -29.96 -12.47 -7.89
C GLN A 622 -29.83 -13.65 -8.86
N THR A 623 -30.66 -13.74 -9.90
CA THR A 623 -30.66 -14.82 -10.90
C THR A 623 -29.31 -15.03 -11.59
N ASP A 624 -28.74 -14.02 -12.26
CA ASP A 624 -27.60 -14.21 -13.18
C ASP A 624 -26.35 -14.73 -12.45
N VAL A 625 -26.02 -14.11 -11.31
CA VAL A 625 -24.86 -14.50 -10.50
C VAL A 625 -25.12 -15.82 -9.78
N THR A 626 -26.37 -16.10 -9.38
CA THR A 626 -26.69 -17.36 -8.72
C THR A 626 -26.55 -18.54 -9.67
N GLU A 627 -27.08 -18.45 -10.89
CA GLU A 627 -26.93 -19.49 -11.92
C GLU A 627 -25.43 -19.74 -12.22
N GLN A 628 -24.66 -18.68 -12.44
CA GLN A 628 -23.22 -18.77 -12.69
C GLN A 628 -22.47 -19.43 -11.52
N LEU A 629 -22.76 -19.02 -10.28
CA LEU A 629 -22.07 -19.57 -9.11
C LEU A 629 -22.47 -21.02 -8.84
N VAL A 630 -23.75 -21.39 -9.01
CA VAL A 630 -24.21 -22.76 -8.86
C VAL A 630 -23.53 -23.67 -9.86
N GLU A 631 -23.48 -23.29 -11.14
CA GLU A 631 -22.79 -24.08 -12.17
C GLU A 631 -21.30 -24.27 -11.82
N LEU A 632 -20.60 -23.20 -11.45
CA LEU A 632 -19.17 -23.28 -11.16
C LEU A 632 -18.87 -24.09 -9.91
N LEU A 633 -19.61 -23.89 -8.84
CA LEU A 633 -19.38 -24.56 -7.57
C LEU A 633 -19.76 -26.04 -7.66
N SER A 634 -20.91 -26.38 -8.26
CA SER A 634 -21.33 -27.78 -8.44
C SER A 634 -20.27 -28.59 -9.18
N ASN A 635 -19.75 -28.06 -10.28
CA ASN A 635 -18.67 -28.69 -11.04
C ASN A 635 -17.40 -28.94 -10.19
N ARG A 636 -17.05 -28.02 -9.28
CA ARG A 636 -15.86 -28.14 -8.43
C ARG A 636 -16.04 -29.15 -7.30
N HIS A 637 -17.20 -29.15 -6.63
CA HIS A 637 -17.52 -30.12 -5.60
C HIS A 637 -17.66 -31.53 -6.20
N GLN A 638 -18.33 -31.67 -7.33
CA GLN A 638 -18.45 -32.96 -8.02
C GLN A 638 -17.09 -33.53 -8.44
N ALA A 639 -16.21 -32.69 -9.00
CA ALA A 639 -14.85 -33.11 -9.36
C ALA A 639 -14.05 -33.57 -8.13
N PHE A 640 -14.19 -32.90 -6.99
CA PHE A 640 -13.55 -33.27 -5.73
C PHE A 640 -13.95 -34.68 -5.27
N HIS A 641 -15.25 -34.98 -5.22
CA HIS A 641 -15.75 -36.31 -4.84
C HIS A 641 -15.38 -37.42 -5.83
N SER A 642 -15.13 -37.07 -7.10
CA SER A 642 -14.67 -38.04 -8.11
C SER A 642 -13.17 -38.34 -8.08
N THR A 643 -12.37 -37.55 -7.35
CA THR A 643 -10.90 -37.63 -7.38
C THR A 643 -10.37 -38.37 -6.15
N THR A 644 -9.50 -39.37 -6.36
CA THR A 644 -8.88 -40.18 -5.28
C THR A 644 -7.52 -39.63 -4.81
N GLU A 645 -7.04 -38.53 -5.39
CA GLU A 645 -5.70 -37.98 -5.13
C GLU A 645 -5.62 -37.14 -3.83
N HIS A 646 -4.47 -37.16 -3.19
CA HIS A 646 -4.16 -36.28 -2.05
C HIS A 646 -4.13 -34.81 -2.50
N ILE A 647 -5.08 -34.02 -2.03
CA ILE A 647 -5.11 -32.58 -2.31
C ILE A 647 -4.11 -31.88 -1.40
N ALA A 648 -3.07 -31.30 -2.01
CA ALA A 648 -2.10 -30.50 -1.28
C ALA A 648 -2.77 -29.24 -0.69
N HIS A 649 -2.79 -29.15 0.64
CA HIS A 649 -3.33 -28.00 1.36
C HIS A 649 -2.32 -26.85 1.43
N GLY A 650 -2.82 -25.63 1.24
CA GLY A 650 -2.02 -24.41 1.38
C GLY A 650 -1.68 -24.06 2.82
N LEU A 651 -0.79 -23.07 2.97
CA LEU A 651 -0.22 -22.64 4.24
C LEU A 651 -1.26 -22.14 5.26
N PHE A 652 -2.39 -21.62 4.77
CA PHE A 652 -3.47 -21.08 5.60
C PHE A 652 -4.61 -22.10 5.81
N PHE A 653 -4.42 -23.36 5.43
CA PHE A 653 -5.36 -24.41 5.81
C PHE A 653 -5.30 -24.65 7.33
N PRO A 654 -6.45 -24.80 8.02
CA PRO A 654 -6.48 -25.06 9.46
C PRO A 654 -5.69 -26.32 9.85
N ARG A 655 -4.80 -26.21 10.85
CA ARG A 655 -4.04 -27.32 11.46
C ARG A 655 -4.03 -27.19 12.98
N LEU A 656 -3.86 -28.28 13.73
CA LEU A 656 -3.73 -28.24 15.19
C LEU A 656 -2.55 -27.36 15.59
N GLN A 657 -1.40 -27.60 14.98
CA GLN A 657 -0.18 -26.82 15.24
C GLN A 657 -0.07 -25.68 14.23
N SER A 658 -0.02 -24.45 14.74
CA SER A 658 0.25 -23.28 13.91
C SER A 658 1.69 -23.36 13.36
N PRO A 659 1.93 -23.04 12.08
CA PRO A 659 3.29 -22.96 11.57
C PRO A 659 4.08 -21.88 12.33
N PRO A 660 5.38 -22.08 12.59
CA PRO A 660 6.19 -21.12 13.33
C PRO A 660 6.21 -19.75 12.62
N THR A 661 6.02 -18.67 13.40
CA THR A 661 5.82 -17.29 12.93
C THR A 661 6.93 -16.79 11.98
N PHE A 662 8.13 -17.32 12.11
CA PHE A 662 9.28 -17.02 11.24
C PHE A 662 9.09 -17.49 9.79
N GLN A 663 8.36 -18.59 9.55
CA GLN A 663 8.08 -19.12 8.21
C GLN A 663 7.02 -18.29 7.47
N LEU A 664 6.05 -17.71 8.18
CA LEU A 664 4.99 -16.86 7.59
C LEU A 664 5.53 -15.54 6.99
N ASN A 665 6.60 -14.98 7.57
CA ASN A 665 7.22 -13.75 7.07
C ASN A 665 8.24 -13.98 5.94
N GLN A 666 8.98 -15.10 5.94
CA GLN A 666 9.90 -15.44 4.85
C GLN A 666 9.18 -15.99 3.61
N GLN A 667 8.03 -16.65 3.78
CA GLN A 667 7.32 -17.31 2.66
C GLN A 667 6.25 -16.45 1.97
N ARG A 668 6.07 -15.18 2.35
CA ARG A 668 5.40 -14.20 1.47
C ARG A 668 6.09 -14.17 0.08
N GLN A 669 7.38 -14.48 0.00
CA GLN A 669 8.15 -14.51 -1.26
C GLN A 669 8.01 -15.81 -2.09
N VAL A 670 7.19 -16.78 -1.67
CA VAL A 670 7.00 -18.04 -2.42
C VAL A 670 5.89 -17.86 -3.46
N LYS A 671 6.20 -18.21 -4.72
CA LYS A 671 5.23 -18.20 -5.82
C LYS A 671 3.99 -19.02 -5.44
N LEU A 672 2.81 -18.40 -5.48
CA LEU A 672 1.56 -19.10 -5.22
C LEU A 672 1.29 -20.14 -6.34
N PRO A 673 0.64 -21.26 -6.00
CA PRO A 673 0.12 -22.17 -7.01
C PRO A 673 -0.92 -21.47 -7.88
N LYS A 674 -1.21 -22.06 -9.05
CA LYS A 674 -2.20 -21.51 -9.99
C LYS A 674 -3.53 -21.21 -9.29
N PRO A 675 -4.26 -20.15 -9.68
CA PRO A 675 -5.53 -19.79 -9.06
C PRO A 675 -6.50 -20.98 -9.11
N HIS A 676 -6.92 -21.47 -7.95
CA HIS A 676 -7.87 -22.58 -7.84
C HIS A 676 -8.81 -22.35 -6.66
N PHE A 677 -10.01 -22.93 -6.74
CA PHE A 677 -10.96 -22.92 -5.62
C PHE A 677 -10.52 -23.97 -4.57
N GLY A 678 -10.74 -23.69 -3.30
CA GLY A 678 -10.23 -24.52 -2.19
C GLY A 678 -11.12 -24.57 -0.95
N MET A 679 -12.43 -24.31 -1.07
CA MET A 679 -13.40 -24.50 0.03
C MET A 679 -14.06 -25.88 -0.05
N LEU A 680 -13.24 -26.93 -0.16
CA LEU A 680 -13.66 -28.32 -0.27
C LEU A 680 -13.23 -29.06 1.00
N LEU A 681 -14.11 -29.87 1.59
CA LEU A 681 -13.80 -30.58 2.83
C LEU A 681 -14.12 -32.09 2.72
N HIS A 682 -13.10 -32.92 2.87
CA HIS A 682 -13.24 -34.36 3.06
C HIS A 682 -12.95 -34.71 4.53
N PRO A 683 -13.73 -35.63 5.16
CA PRO A 683 -13.55 -36.00 6.57
C PRO A 683 -12.10 -36.41 6.93
N ASN A 684 -11.42 -37.16 6.04
CA ASN A 684 -10.01 -37.56 6.23
C ASN A 684 -8.99 -36.41 6.32
N MET A 685 -9.38 -35.17 6.01
CA MET A 685 -8.50 -34.00 6.10
C MET A 685 -8.50 -33.38 7.51
N LEU A 686 -9.38 -33.86 8.40
CA LEU A 686 -9.46 -33.40 9.77
C LEU A 686 -8.41 -34.11 10.63
N GLU A 687 -7.57 -33.34 11.33
CA GLU A 687 -6.55 -33.87 12.25
C GLU A 687 -7.14 -34.35 13.59
N SER A 688 -8.36 -33.92 13.92
CA SER A 688 -9.07 -34.25 15.17
C SER A 688 -10.58 -34.13 14.95
N PRO A 689 -11.41 -35.00 15.57
CA PRO A 689 -12.87 -34.92 15.47
C PRO A 689 -13.42 -33.68 16.18
N ARG A 690 -14.60 -33.22 15.73
CA ARG A 690 -15.26 -32.03 16.27
C ARG A 690 -15.48 -32.15 17.79
N GLY A 691 -15.14 -31.10 18.51
CA GLY A 691 -15.30 -31.02 19.96
C GLY A 691 -14.15 -31.61 20.76
N ALA A 692 -13.16 -32.26 20.13
CA ALA A 692 -11.96 -32.76 20.80
C ALA A 692 -10.93 -31.64 21.07
N ASN A 693 -10.85 -30.62 20.20
CA ASN A 693 -9.98 -29.46 20.40
C ASN A 693 -10.70 -28.16 20.02
N PRO A 694 -11.20 -27.39 21.01
CA PRO A 694 -11.96 -26.15 20.74
C PRO A 694 -11.20 -25.10 19.95
N ALA A 695 -9.86 -25.04 20.06
CA ALA A 695 -9.06 -24.08 19.32
C ALA A 695 -8.93 -24.45 17.84
N TYR A 696 -8.81 -25.76 17.53
CA TYR A 696 -8.80 -26.25 16.16
C TYR A 696 -10.18 -26.11 15.50
N ASP A 697 -11.25 -26.41 16.24
CA ASP A 697 -12.64 -26.23 15.78
C ASP A 697 -12.93 -24.78 15.37
N ARG A 698 -12.47 -23.80 16.17
CA ARG A 698 -12.58 -22.37 15.84
C ARG A 698 -11.87 -22.02 14.54
N LYS A 699 -10.66 -22.54 14.31
CA LYS A 699 -9.93 -22.31 13.06
C LYS A 699 -10.66 -22.88 11.85
N LEU A 700 -11.28 -24.05 11.98
CA LEU A 700 -12.11 -24.66 10.93
C LEU A 700 -13.35 -23.82 10.65
N ASP A 701 -14.05 -23.36 11.70
CA ASP A 701 -15.22 -22.50 11.57
C ASP A 701 -14.87 -21.17 10.90
N GLU A 702 -13.80 -20.49 11.33
CA GLU A 702 -13.31 -19.24 10.72
C GLU A 702 -12.96 -19.43 9.23
N PHE A 703 -12.51 -20.62 8.84
CA PHE A 703 -12.14 -20.93 7.46
C PHE A 703 -13.35 -21.24 6.57
N PHE A 704 -14.24 -22.15 6.98
CA PHE A 704 -15.32 -22.68 6.13
C PHE A 704 -16.66 -21.97 6.31
N MET A 705 -16.98 -21.46 7.51
CA MET A 705 -18.29 -20.86 7.80
C MET A 705 -18.65 -19.69 6.87
N PRO A 706 -17.73 -18.76 6.53
CA PRO A 706 -18.06 -17.68 5.61
C PRO A 706 -18.52 -18.17 4.23
N TYR A 707 -17.93 -19.26 3.74
CA TYR A 707 -18.29 -19.89 2.47
C TYR A 707 -19.63 -20.63 2.57
N TYR A 708 -19.89 -21.38 3.65
CA TYR A 708 -21.19 -22.03 3.85
C TYR A 708 -22.33 -21.03 3.95
N GLN A 709 -22.10 -19.85 4.53
CA GLN A 709 -23.07 -18.75 4.51
C GLN A 709 -23.32 -18.20 3.11
N LEU A 710 -22.34 -18.24 2.19
CA LEU A 710 -22.56 -17.87 0.79
C LEU A 710 -23.47 -18.89 0.10
N VAL A 711 -23.26 -20.19 0.33
CA VAL A 711 -24.11 -21.26 -0.23
C VAL A 711 -25.54 -21.18 0.33
N ASP A 712 -25.69 -20.97 1.64
CA ASP A 712 -27.00 -20.69 2.27
C ASP A 712 -27.69 -19.47 1.63
N ARG A 713 -26.92 -18.42 1.33
CA ARG A 713 -27.46 -17.23 0.65
C ARG A 713 -27.92 -17.53 -0.78
N LEU A 714 -27.15 -18.30 -1.56
CA LEU A 714 -27.55 -18.75 -2.90
C LEU A 714 -28.89 -19.49 -2.84
N ALA A 715 -29.01 -20.46 -1.93
CA ALA A 715 -30.24 -21.23 -1.76
C ALA A 715 -31.43 -20.33 -1.41
N ARG A 716 -31.27 -19.41 -0.45
CA ARG A 716 -32.32 -18.46 -0.03
C ARG A 716 -32.74 -17.55 -1.18
N VAL A 717 -31.80 -17.04 -1.96
CA VAL A 717 -32.10 -16.18 -3.12
C VAL A 717 -32.82 -16.97 -4.21
N SER A 718 -32.39 -18.18 -4.54
CA SER A 718 -33.07 -19.06 -5.50
C SER A 718 -34.51 -19.40 -5.07
N ILE A 719 -34.73 -19.70 -3.78
CA ILE A 719 -36.07 -19.97 -3.24
C ILE A 719 -36.95 -18.72 -3.34
N ASN A 720 -36.43 -17.56 -2.92
CA ASN A 720 -37.18 -16.30 -2.96
C ASN A 720 -37.50 -15.85 -4.39
N ALA A 721 -36.59 -16.10 -5.35
CA ALA A 721 -36.76 -15.80 -6.76
C ALA A 721 -37.63 -16.81 -7.52
N MET A 722 -38.09 -17.89 -6.85
CA MET A 722 -38.84 -18.99 -7.48
C MET A 722 -38.05 -19.71 -8.59
N GLN A 723 -36.72 -19.79 -8.44
CA GLN A 723 -35.78 -20.38 -9.39
C GLN A 723 -34.87 -21.41 -8.69
N PHE A 724 -35.42 -22.16 -7.73
CA PHE A 724 -34.68 -23.23 -7.07
C PHE A 724 -34.62 -24.45 -8.00
N THR A 725 -33.44 -24.71 -8.59
CA THR A 725 -33.23 -25.79 -9.55
C THR A 725 -32.63 -27.05 -8.91
N GLN A 726 -32.65 -28.18 -9.63
CA GLN A 726 -32.01 -29.42 -9.19
C GLN A 726 -30.50 -29.22 -8.95
N GLU A 727 -29.83 -28.42 -9.77
CA GLU A 727 -28.40 -28.13 -9.61
C GLU A 727 -28.12 -27.33 -8.34
N THR A 728 -29.04 -26.43 -7.97
CA THR A 728 -28.95 -25.67 -6.71
C THR A 728 -29.16 -26.60 -5.51
N ALA A 729 -30.15 -27.50 -5.60
CA ALA A 729 -30.38 -28.54 -4.59
C ALA A 729 -29.15 -29.44 -4.41
N HIS A 730 -28.58 -29.89 -5.53
CA HIS A 730 -27.39 -30.73 -5.58
C HIS A 730 -26.17 -30.07 -4.92
N LEU A 731 -25.91 -28.79 -5.23
CA LEU A 731 -24.84 -28.02 -4.58
C LEU A 731 -25.05 -27.93 -3.06
N CYS A 732 -26.26 -27.59 -2.63
CA CYS A 732 -26.59 -27.48 -1.22
C CYS A 732 -26.39 -28.81 -0.49
N ALA A 733 -26.78 -29.93 -1.12
CA ALA A 733 -26.63 -31.27 -0.57
C ALA A 733 -25.16 -31.69 -0.46
N MET A 734 -24.34 -31.46 -1.50
CA MET A 734 -22.88 -31.74 -1.46
C MET A 734 -22.20 -30.94 -0.34
N VAL A 735 -22.48 -29.64 -0.24
CA VAL A 735 -21.89 -28.77 0.79
C VAL A 735 -22.38 -29.15 2.19
N ALA A 736 -23.64 -29.58 2.33
CA ALA A 736 -24.17 -30.09 3.60
C ALA A 736 -23.49 -31.40 4.03
N TYR A 737 -23.27 -32.32 3.09
CA TYR A 737 -22.51 -33.55 3.31
C TYR A 737 -21.09 -33.26 3.81
N GLU A 738 -20.36 -32.38 3.13
CA GLU A 738 -19.01 -31.96 3.54
C GLU A 738 -19.01 -31.25 4.91
N GLY A 739 -20.00 -30.39 5.14
CA GLY A 739 -20.17 -29.64 6.39
C GLY A 739 -20.69 -30.45 7.57
N ALA A 740 -21.09 -31.71 7.37
CA ALA A 740 -21.56 -32.60 8.44
C ALA A 740 -20.46 -32.83 9.49
N SER A 741 -19.22 -33.06 9.05
CA SER A 741 -18.06 -33.26 9.95
C SER A 741 -17.73 -32.02 10.80
N LEU A 742 -18.24 -30.84 10.41
CA LEU A 742 -18.11 -29.60 11.17
C LEU A 742 -19.35 -29.28 12.02
N HIS A 743 -20.35 -30.16 12.03
CA HIS A 743 -21.65 -29.94 12.67
C HIS A 743 -22.34 -28.65 12.20
N CYS A 744 -22.21 -28.31 10.91
CA CYS A 744 -22.76 -27.07 10.36
C CYS A 744 -24.30 -27.10 10.35
N SER A 745 -24.93 -26.20 11.11
CA SER A 745 -26.39 -26.14 11.22
C SER A 745 -27.10 -25.23 10.21
N LEU A 746 -26.37 -24.56 9.30
CA LEU A 746 -26.96 -23.62 8.33
C LEU A 746 -27.98 -24.30 7.40
N PHE A 747 -27.60 -25.43 6.82
CA PHE A 747 -28.47 -26.21 5.94
C PHE A 747 -29.77 -26.62 6.65
N ALA A 748 -29.66 -27.20 7.85
CA ALA A 748 -30.83 -27.58 8.64
C ALA A 748 -31.70 -26.37 9.06
N LYS A 749 -31.09 -25.22 9.38
CA LYS A 749 -31.83 -24.00 9.71
C LYS A 749 -32.66 -23.51 8.52
N LEU A 750 -32.06 -23.41 7.34
CA LEU A 750 -32.76 -23.01 6.11
C LEU A 750 -33.98 -23.89 5.85
N TRP A 751 -33.80 -25.21 5.85
CA TRP A 751 -34.89 -26.11 5.49
C TRP A 751 -35.95 -26.23 6.57
N ASN A 752 -35.61 -26.10 7.86
CA ASN A 752 -36.63 -25.93 8.90
C ASN A 752 -37.49 -24.69 8.66
N GLU A 753 -36.89 -23.56 8.26
CA GLU A 753 -37.65 -22.35 7.90
C GLU A 753 -38.60 -22.64 6.73
N VAL A 754 -38.13 -23.30 5.67
CA VAL A 754 -38.96 -23.69 4.51
C VAL A 754 -40.11 -24.63 4.92
N VAL A 755 -39.83 -25.66 5.73
CA VAL A 755 -40.85 -26.59 6.26
C VAL A 755 -41.89 -25.85 7.09
N THR A 756 -41.47 -24.96 8.00
CA THR A 756 -42.43 -24.19 8.81
C THR A 756 -43.29 -23.25 7.97
N LEU A 757 -42.77 -22.74 6.85
CA LEU A 757 -43.55 -21.94 5.89
C LEU A 757 -44.55 -22.80 5.12
N GLN A 758 -44.18 -24.03 4.75
CA GLN A 758 -45.10 -25.00 4.15
C GLN A 758 -46.22 -25.43 5.11
N ASP A 759 -45.90 -25.77 6.35
CA ASP A 759 -46.90 -26.19 7.35
C ASP A 759 -47.90 -25.06 7.68
N ARG A 760 -47.44 -23.80 7.65
CA ARG A 760 -48.32 -22.62 7.80
C ARG A 760 -49.24 -22.41 6.61
N SER A 761 -48.87 -22.83 5.40
CA SER A 761 -49.73 -22.74 4.21
C SER A 761 -50.93 -23.68 4.31
N VAL A 762 -50.74 -24.87 4.89
CA VAL A 762 -51.78 -25.90 5.08
C VAL A 762 -52.82 -25.46 6.13
N LEU A 763 -52.42 -24.70 7.14
CA LEU A 763 -53.29 -24.21 8.22
C LEU A 763 -54.03 -22.90 7.88
N ALA A 764 -53.63 -22.18 6.83
CA ALA A 764 -54.17 -20.88 6.46
C ALA A 764 -55.13 -20.95 5.24
N GLN A 765 -56.20 -21.75 5.34
CA GLN A 765 -57.40 -21.48 4.53
C GLN A 765 -58.31 -20.51 5.31
N PRO A 766 -58.54 -19.27 4.85
CA PRO A 766 -59.47 -18.36 5.51
C PRO A 766 -60.91 -18.59 5.03
N PRO A 767 -61.92 -18.50 5.92
CA PRO A 767 -63.31 -18.31 5.49
C PRO A 767 -63.47 -16.93 4.83
N ALA A 768 -64.28 -16.87 3.78
CA ALA A 768 -64.51 -15.68 2.98
C ALA A 768 -65.05 -14.48 3.80
N SER A 769 -64.32 -13.36 3.82
CA SER A 769 -64.90 -11.99 3.76
C SER A 769 -63.80 -10.90 3.75
N PRO A 770 -64.01 -9.75 3.05
CA PRO A 770 -63.00 -8.71 2.90
C PRO A 770 -63.27 -7.49 3.80
N SER A 771 -62.26 -6.98 4.50
CA SER A 771 -62.06 -5.53 4.75
C SER A 771 -60.80 -5.26 5.58
N GLY A 772 -60.02 -4.24 5.19
CA GLY A 772 -58.97 -3.63 6.03
C GLY A 772 -57.60 -3.52 5.37
N ALA A 773 -57.38 -2.44 4.60
CA ALA A 773 -56.11 -2.13 3.96
C ALA A 773 -55.24 -1.23 4.84
N SER A 774 -54.19 -1.80 5.47
CA SER A 774 -52.91 -1.11 5.76
C SER A 774 -51.77 -2.02 6.27
N ALA A 775 -51.96 -3.33 6.36
CA ALA A 775 -50.90 -4.32 6.69
C ALA A 775 -50.56 -5.25 5.51
N ALA A 776 -50.91 -4.85 4.28
CA ALA A 776 -50.95 -5.75 3.13
C ALA A 776 -49.61 -5.96 2.41
N GLY A 777 -48.61 -5.08 2.56
CA GLY A 777 -47.35 -5.16 1.78
C GLY A 777 -46.42 -6.32 2.17
N ALA A 778 -46.17 -6.49 3.47
CA ALA A 778 -45.32 -7.58 3.97
C ALA A 778 -46.06 -8.92 4.02
N ALA A 779 -47.37 -8.90 4.35
CA ALA A 779 -48.21 -10.08 4.34
C ALA A 779 -48.47 -10.61 2.92
N ALA A 780 -48.57 -9.75 1.90
CA ALA A 780 -48.74 -10.19 0.51
C ALA A 780 -47.46 -10.77 -0.10
N ALA A 781 -46.27 -10.25 0.25
CA ALA A 781 -45.00 -10.86 -0.18
C ALA A 781 -44.81 -12.24 0.48
N VAL A 782 -45.07 -12.35 1.78
CA VAL A 782 -45.05 -13.65 2.48
C VAL A 782 -46.11 -14.59 1.94
N ALA A 783 -47.34 -14.12 1.66
CA ALA A 783 -48.40 -14.94 1.07
C ALA A 783 -48.11 -15.36 -0.39
N ALA A 784 -47.44 -14.51 -1.18
CA ALA A 784 -47.02 -14.83 -2.54
C ALA A 784 -45.88 -15.86 -2.55
N THR A 785 -44.91 -15.72 -1.63
CA THR A 785 -43.84 -16.71 -1.43
C THR A 785 -44.41 -18.03 -0.90
N VAL A 786 -45.36 -17.98 0.03
CA VAL A 786 -46.02 -19.17 0.60
C VAL A 786 -46.88 -19.90 -0.44
N ASN A 787 -47.70 -19.20 -1.23
CA ASN A 787 -48.53 -19.82 -2.28
C ASN A 787 -47.72 -20.45 -3.41
N ALA A 788 -46.54 -19.90 -3.71
CA ALA A 788 -45.66 -20.42 -4.74
C ALA A 788 -44.76 -21.58 -4.26
N ILE A 789 -44.47 -21.67 -2.95
CA ILE A 789 -43.82 -22.84 -2.33
C ILE A 789 -44.79 -24.02 -2.16
N SER A 790 -46.10 -23.76 -2.03
CA SER A 790 -47.12 -24.77 -1.74
C SER A 790 -47.89 -25.32 -2.95
N GLY A 791 -47.51 -24.98 -4.19
CA GLY A 791 -48.15 -25.52 -5.41
C GLY A 791 -49.64 -25.18 -5.57
N GLY A 792 -50.11 -24.05 -5.03
CA GLY A 792 -51.52 -23.69 -5.03
C GLY A 792 -52.05 -23.28 -6.42
N SER A 793 -52.73 -24.19 -7.11
CA SER A 793 -53.52 -23.92 -8.31
C SER A 793 -54.70 -22.98 -7.99
N SER A 794 -54.67 -21.74 -8.49
CA SER A 794 -55.88 -20.93 -8.69
C SER A 794 -56.27 -21.06 -10.16
N GLY A 795 -57.25 -21.92 -10.43
CA GLY A 795 -57.60 -22.33 -11.79
C GLY A 795 -58.07 -21.19 -12.70
N VAL A 796 -57.45 -21.10 -13.87
CA VAL A 796 -58.09 -20.78 -15.15
C VAL A 796 -57.32 -21.56 -16.22
N GLY A 797 -58.00 -22.45 -16.94
CA GLY A 797 -57.37 -23.43 -17.83
C GLY A 797 -56.68 -22.85 -19.07
N GLY A 798 -55.65 -23.57 -19.53
CA GLY A 798 -55.04 -23.34 -20.83
C GLY A 798 -53.63 -23.94 -20.98
N SER A 799 -53.56 -25.22 -21.34
CA SER A 799 -52.44 -25.90 -22.03
C SER A 799 -51.01 -25.74 -21.47
N GLY A 800 -50.51 -26.82 -20.84
CA GLY A 800 -49.07 -27.09 -20.68
C GLY A 800 -48.47 -26.72 -19.32
N GLU A 801 -49.12 -27.07 -18.21
CA GLU A 801 -48.56 -26.84 -16.86
C GLU A 801 -47.77 -28.08 -16.39
N THR A 802 -46.43 -28.00 -16.43
CA THR A 802 -45.58 -28.81 -15.56
C THR A 802 -45.84 -28.35 -14.13
N SER A 803 -46.34 -29.24 -13.28
CA SER A 803 -46.49 -28.98 -11.84
C SER A 803 -45.13 -28.56 -11.27
N ARG A 804 -44.97 -27.30 -10.84
CA ARG A 804 -43.74 -26.87 -10.15
C ARG A 804 -43.62 -27.67 -8.85
N GLN A 805 -42.65 -28.58 -8.80
CA GLN A 805 -42.27 -29.33 -7.58
C GLN A 805 -41.86 -28.34 -6.49
N SER A 806 -42.15 -28.65 -5.22
CA SER A 806 -41.71 -27.78 -4.13
C SER A 806 -40.18 -27.86 -3.99
N PRO A 807 -39.49 -26.79 -3.55
CA PRO A 807 -38.03 -26.82 -3.35
C PRO A 807 -37.55 -27.96 -2.46
N LEU A 808 -38.40 -28.39 -1.51
CA LEU A 808 -38.12 -29.52 -0.63
C LEU A 808 -38.20 -30.86 -1.38
N ASP A 809 -39.13 -31.02 -2.33
CA ASP A 809 -39.24 -32.24 -3.13
C ASP A 809 -38.02 -32.39 -4.05
N THR A 810 -37.60 -31.29 -4.69
CA THR A 810 -36.36 -31.22 -5.50
C THR A 810 -35.12 -31.61 -4.68
N LEU A 811 -35.05 -31.21 -3.40
CA LEU A 811 -33.97 -31.63 -2.50
C LEU A 811 -34.05 -33.12 -2.12
N MET A 812 -35.24 -33.63 -1.84
CA MET A 812 -35.44 -35.02 -1.43
C MET A 812 -35.12 -36.02 -2.54
N GLU A 813 -35.22 -35.60 -3.81
CA GLU A 813 -34.83 -36.39 -4.98
C GLU A 813 -33.30 -36.45 -5.20
N ASP A 814 -32.50 -35.67 -4.46
CA ASP A 814 -31.04 -35.62 -4.62
C ASP A 814 -30.30 -36.77 -3.91
N SER A 815 -29.32 -37.37 -4.60
CA SER A 815 -28.55 -38.49 -4.05
C SER A 815 -27.60 -38.07 -2.93
N TYR A 816 -26.96 -36.90 -3.00
CA TYR A 816 -26.09 -36.41 -1.92
C TYR A 816 -26.88 -35.99 -0.69
N PHE A 817 -28.15 -35.64 -0.84
CA PHE A 817 -29.01 -35.41 0.31
C PHE A 817 -29.18 -36.72 1.10
N THR A 818 -29.36 -37.85 0.42
CA THR A 818 -29.42 -39.17 1.06
C THR A 818 -28.09 -39.52 1.74
N GLU A 819 -26.95 -39.22 1.12
CA GLU A 819 -25.62 -39.38 1.72
C GLU A 819 -25.41 -38.50 2.96
N TYR A 820 -25.94 -37.27 2.97
CA TYR A 820 -25.91 -36.40 4.14
C TYR A 820 -26.68 -37.02 5.32
N ILE A 821 -27.89 -37.51 5.07
CA ILE A 821 -28.71 -38.19 6.09
C ILE A 821 -27.97 -39.44 6.62
N ALA A 822 -27.40 -40.24 5.72
CA ALA A 822 -26.62 -41.42 6.08
C ALA A 822 -25.39 -41.05 6.93
N ALA A 823 -24.64 -40.01 6.55
CA ALA A 823 -23.46 -39.55 7.27
C ALA A 823 -23.80 -39.07 8.69
N VAL A 824 -24.89 -38.31 8.87
CA VAL A 824 -25.36 -37.86 10.19
C VAL A 824 -25.74 -39.05 11.08
N LEU A 825 -26.34 -40.10 10.53
CA LEU A 825 -26.79 -41.27 11.29
C LEU A 825 -25.69 -42.32 11.54
N THR A 826 -24.61 -42.32 10.75
CA THR A 826 -23.52 -43.30 10.85
C THR A 826 -22.28 -42.74 11.49
N LYS A 827 -21.73 -41.67 10.92
CA LYS A 827 -20.40 -41.13 11.24
C LYS A 827 -20.46 -39.95 12.19
N GLU A 828 -21.46 -39.07 12.04
CA GLU A 828 -21.49 -37.75 12.68
C GLU A 828 -22.68 -37.57 13.64
N ARG A 829 -23.03 -38.60 14.42
CA ARG A 829 -24.23 -38.62 15.30
C ARG A 829 -24.28 -37.48 16.31
N ARG A 830 -23.12 -36.97 16.74
CA ARG A 830 -23.03 -35.79 17.63
C ARG A 830 -23.64 -34.53 17.02
N CYS A 831 -23.79 -34.45 15.69
CA CYS A 831 -24.54 -33.38 15.03
C CYS A 831 -25.97 -33.26 15.55
N LEU A 832 -26.60 -34.37 15.95
CA LEU A 832 -27.98 -34.39 16.44
C LEU A 832 -28.14 -33.69 17.79
N VAL A 833 -27.05 -33.39 18.49
CA VAL A 833 -27.10 -32.51 19.68
C VAL A 833 -27.59 -31.11 19.29
N ASP A 834 -27.24 -30.61 18.11
CA ASP A 834 -27.77 -29.35 17.59
C ASP A 834 -29.28 -29.46 17.33
N ARG A 835 -30.04 -28.57 17.98
CA ARG A 835 -31.51 -28.56 17.92
C ARG A 835 -32.07 -28.40 16.51
N HIS A 836 -31.38 -27.65 15.64
CA HIS A 836 -31.85 -27.37 14.28
C HIS A 836 -31.63 -28.59 13.39
N ILE A 837 -30.48 -29.26 13.52
CA ILE A 837 -30.20 -30.50 12.81
C ILE A 837 -31.21 -31.57 13.23
N TYR A 838 -31.40 -31.79 14.53
CA TYR A 838 -32.37 -32.78 15.01
C TYR A 838 -33.80 -32.49 14.54
N ALA A 839 -34.28 -31.24 14.66
CA ALA A 839 -35.61 -30.86 14.19
C ALA A 839 -35.79 -31.12 12.68
N PHE A 840 -34.78 -30.78 11.87
CA PHE A 840 -34.82 -31.02 10.43
C PHE A 840 -34.88 -32.52 10.11
N MET A 841 -34.03 -33.31 10.78
CA MET A 841 -34.01 -34.77 10.63
C MET A 841 -35.36 -35.40 10.99
N THR A 842 -36.05 -34.93 12.04
CA THR A 842 -37.38 -35.48 12.42
C THR A 842 -38.43 -35.31 11.32
N HIS A 843 -38.34 -34.25 10.50
CA HIS A 843 -39.30 -34.00 9.43
C HIS A 843 -38.94 -34.73 8.13
N CYS A 844 -37.67 -34.75 7.75
CA CYS A 844 -37.23 -35.26 6.45
C CYS A 844 -36.89 -36.75 6.47
N PHE A 845 -36.32 -37.27 7.56
CA PHE A 845 -35.89 -38.67 7.64
C PHE A 845 -37.00 -39.69 7.28
N PRO A 846 -38.26 -39.55 7.76
CA PRO A 846 -39.32 -40.49 7.39
C PRO A 846 -39.62 -40.55 5.89
N LYS A 847 -39.35 -39.46 5.15
CA LYS A 847 -39.66 -39.33 3.72
C LYS A 847 -38.60 -39.99 2.84
N VAL A 848 -37.34 -40.00 3.27
CA VAL A 848 -36.20 -40.59 2.52
C VAL A 848 -35.70 -41.91 3.08
N TYR A 849 -36.30 -42.40 4.18
CA TYR A 849 -35.95 -43.68 4.81
C TYR A 849 -35.89 -44.86 3.82
N GLN A 850 -36.83 -44.93 2.87
CA GLN A 850 -36.91 -46.01 1.89
C GLN A 850 -35.76 -46.00 0.87
N CYS A 851 -35.05 -44.87 0.73
CA CYS A 851 -33.94 -44.70 -0.20
C CYS A 851 -32.58 -45.09 0.40
N LEU A 852 -32.51 -45.35 1.71
CA LEU A 852 -31.28 -45.73 2.41
C LEU A 852 -31.04 -47.24 2.29
N THR A 853 -29.98 -47.65 1.59
CA THR A 853 -29.64 -49.07 1.35
C THR A 853 -28.98 -49.75 2.54
N ASP A 854 -28.29 -49.00 3.41
CA ASP A 854 -27.39 -49.54 4.45
C ASP A 854 -28.05 -49.61 5.85
N MET A 855 -29.38 -49.53 5.91
CA MET A 855 -30.15 -49.46 7.17
C MET A 855 -29.82 -50.55 8.22
N PRO A 856 -29.57 -51.82 7.86
CA PRO A 856 -29.16 -52.84 8.83
C PRO A 856 -27.83 -52.51 9.52
N ASP A 857 -26.88 -51.95 8.76
CA ASP A 857 -25.56 -51.57 9.25
C ASP A 857 -25.63 -50.32 10.13
N ILE A 858 -26.53 -49.38 9.80
CA ILE A 858 -26.81 -48.20 10.65
C ILE A 858 -27.34 -48.65 12.02
N ARG A 859 -28.30 -49.59 12.05
CA ARG A 859 -28.88 -50.11 13.31
C ARG A 859 -27.83 -50.86 14.14
N ALA A 860 -27.03 -51.72 13.52
CA ALA A 860 -25.97 -52.46 14.21
C ALA A 860 -24.90 -51.52 14.79
N SER A 861 -24.40 -50.57 13.99
CA SER A 861 -23.41 -49.58 14.42
C SER A 861 -23.91 -48.68 15.56
N LEU A 862 -25.22 -48.42 15.61
CA LEU A 862 -25.84 -47.63 16.68
C LEU A 862 -25.90 -48.41 17.99
N ILE A 863 -26.32 -49.69 17.94
CA ILE A 863 -26.34 -50.58 19.11
C ILE A 863 -24.92 -50.74 19.67
N ASP A 864 -23.93 -50.93 18.81
CA ASP A 864 -22.52 -51.03 19.22
C ASP A 864 -22.01 -49.74 19.89
N SER A 865 -22.32 -48.57 19.31
CA SER A 865 -21.91 -47.25 19.87
C SER A 865 -22.53 -46.98 21.23
N VAL A 866 -23.83 -47.25 21.39
CA VAL A 866 -24.54 -47.09 22.67
C VAL A 866 -24.00 -48.05 23.72
N THR A 867 -23.72 -49.29 23.34
CA THR A 867 -23.16 -50.32 24.23
C THR A 867 -21.74 -49.92 24.69
N GLN A 868 -20.88 -49.50 23.77
CA GLN A 868 -19.53 -49.00 24.09
C GLN A 868 -19.57 -47.76 24.98
N SER A 869 -20.49 -46.82 24.72
CA SER A 869 -20.68 -45.63 25.55
C SER A 869 -21.13 -45.99 26.96
N ALA A 870 -22.05 -46.95 27.11
CA ALA A 870 -22.49 -47.46 28.40
C ALA A 870 -21.35 -48.14 29.19
N GLU A 871 -20.49 -48.91 28.52
CA GLU A 871 -19.31 -49.53 29.12
C GLU A 871 -18.26 -48.50 29.55
N SER A 872 -17.98 -47.50 28.69
CA SER A 872 -17.07 -46.39 29.00
C SER A 872 -17.53 -45.59 30.22
N LEU A 873 -18.82 -45.24 30.28
CA LEU A 873 -19.45 -44.58 31.44
C LEU A 873 -19.32 -45.42 32.72
N THR A 874 -19.57 -46.73 32.64
CA THR A 874 -19.46 -47.64 33.78
C THR A 874 -18.00 -47.76 34.26
N SER A 875 -17.04 -47.80 33.33
CA SER A 875 -15.62 -47.83 33.65
C SER A 875 -15.12 -46.53 34.30
N SER A 876 -15.72 -45.39 33.92
CA SER A 876 -15.43 -44.07 34.51
C SER A 876 -15.88 -44.02 35.98
N VAL A 877 -17.05 -44.56 36.31
CA VAL A 877 -17.52 -44.70 37.71
C VAL A 877 -16.59 -45.61 38.52
N ALA A 878 -16.15 -46.73 37.95
CA ALA A 878 -15.22 -47.66 38.61
C ALA A 878 -13.84 -47.03 38.87
N LYS A 879 -13.34 -46.19 37.95
CA LYS A 879 -12.11 -45.41 38.12
C LYS A 879 -12.26 -44.29 39.14
N ALA A 880 -13.41 -43.60 39.18
CA ALA A 880 -13.71 -42.58 40.18
C ALA A 880 -13.79 -43.16 41.60
N ALA A 881 -14.29 -44.39 41.76
CA ALA A 881 -14.34 -45.10 43.03
C ALA A 881 -12.97 -45.58 43.57
N SER A 882 -11.93 -45.61 42.72
CA SER A 882 -10.59 -46.14 43.05
C SER A 882 -9.48 -45.08 43.14
N ALA A 883 -9.76 -43.82 42.81
CA ALA A 883 -8.78 -42.73 42.88
C ALA A 883 -8.73 -42.10 44.30
N SER A 884 -7.56 -42.19 44.95
CA SER A 884 -7.26 -41.44 46.18
C SER A 884 -6.41 -40.20 45.85
N ALA A 885 -6.94 -39.02 46.17
CA ALA A 885 -6.39 -37.66 46.05
C ALA A 885 -6.28 -37.04 44.61
N PRO A 886 -6.76 -35.79 44.38
CA PRO A 886 -6.69 -35.14 43.07
C PRO A 886 -5.51 -34.16 42.95
N SER A 887 -4.97 -34.03 41.73
CA SER A 887 -4.10 -32.92 41.31
C SER A 887 -4.86 -31.99 40.37
N ASP A 888 -4.78 -30.67 40.60
CA ASP A 888 -5.67 -29.64 40.04
C ASP A 888 -5.64 -29.51 38.50
N SER A 889 -4.57 -29.91 37.82
CA SER A 889 -4.51 -29.87 36.34
C SER A 889 -5.23 -31.04 35.65
N SER A 890 -5.49 -32.13 36.38
CA SER A 890 -6.14 -33.34 35.83
C SER A 890 -7.68 -33.28 35.88
N HIS A 891 -8.24 -32.30 36.57
CA HIS A 891 -9.70 -32.13 36.69
C HIS A 891 -10.34 -31.53 35.44
N ALA A 892 -9.65 -30.60 34.75
CA ALA A 892 -10.17 -29.95 33.56
C ALA A 892 -10.30 -30.91 32.37
N GLU A 893 -9.23 -31.67 32.05
CA GLU A 893 -9.24 -32.68 30.97
C GLU A 893 -10.28 -33.78 31.22
N LYS A 894 -10.40 -34.29 32.46
CA LYS A 894 -11.40 -35.31 32.82
C LYS A 894 -12.84 -34.81 32.65
N THR A 895 -13.09 -33.53 32.90
CA THR A 895 -14.42 -32.93 32.76
C THR A 895 -14.79 -32.75 31.28
N GLU A 896 -13.82 -32.39 30.44
CA GLU A 896 -14.02 -32.25 28.98
C GLU A 896 -14.27 -33.60 28.29
N ASP A 897 -13.50 -34.64 28.61
CA ASP A 897 -13.71 -36.00 28.07
C ASP A 897 -15.10 -36.55 28.44
N GLN A 898 -15.53 -36.34 29.69
CA GLN A 898 -16.84 -36.75 30.16
C GLN A 898 -17.97 -36.00 29.43
N GLN A 899 -17.80 -34.70 29.17
CA GLN A 899 -18.77 -33.89 28.45
C GLN A 899 -18.87 -34.28 26.98
N GLN A 900 -17.76 -34.64 26.34
CA GLN A 900 -17.75 -35.19 24.98
C GLN A 900 -18.50 -36.51 24.91
N LEU A 901 -18.25 -37.44 25.84
CA LEU A 901 -18.93 -38.72 25.90
C LEU A 901 -20.44 -38.57 26.10
N LEU A 902 -20.87 -37.65 26.97
CA LEU A 902 -22.30 -37.35 27.18
C LEU A 902 -22.97 -36.80 25.91
N SER A 903 -22.26 -35.96 25.14
CA SER A 903 -22.78 -35.46 23.87
C SER A 903 -22.87 -36.56 22.78
N GLN A 904 -21.98 -37.55 22.79
CA GLN A 904 -22.07 -38.74 21.93
C GLN A 904 -23.33 -39.55 22.28
N VAL A 905 -23.55 -39.81 23.57
CA VAL A 905 -24.74 -40.52 24.05
C VAL A 905 -26.03 -39.80 23.66
N GLU A 906 -26.08 -38.47 23.80
CA GLU A 906 -27.24 -37.69 23.37
C GLU A 906 -27.51 -37.81 21.87
N GLY A 907 -26.46 -37.75 21.05
CA GLY A 907 -26.56 -37.96 19.60
C GLY A 907 -27.08 -39.36 19.25
N ASP A 908 -26.54 -40.39 19.87
CA ASP A 908 -26.94 -41.79 19.65
C ASP A 908 -28.40 -42.04 20.06
N VAL A 909 -28.82 -41.53 21.22
CA VAL A 909 -30.22 -41.63 21.69
C VAL A 909 -31.18 -40.93 20.73
N LYS A 910 -30.81 -39.75 20.23
CA LYS A 910 -31.59 -39.02 19.23
C LYS A 910 -31.68 -39.78 17.89
N ALA A 911 -30.61 -40.43 17.46
CA ALA A 911 -30.63 -41.30 16.28
C ALA A 911 -31.55 -42.53 16.48
N CYS A 912 -31.52 -43.18 17.65
CA CYS A 912 -32.44 -44.27 18.01
C CYS A 912 -33.91 -43.81 17.92
N LEU A 913 -34.22 -42.62 18.46
CA LEU A 913 -35.56 -42.05 18.41
C LEU A 913 -36.03 -41.77 16.97
N LEU A 914 -35.14 -41.31 16.08
CA LEU A 914 -35.45 -41.11 14.66
C LEU A 914 -35.77 -42.43 13.97
N LEU A 915 -34.98 -43.48 14.23
CA LEU A 915 -35.21 -44.82 13.66
C LEU A 915 -36.54 -45.42 14.14
N LEU A 916 -36.81 -45.38 15.44
CA LEU A 916 -38.06 -45.90 16.02
C LEU A 916 -39.30 -45.15 15.52
N ALA A 917 -39.20 -43.83 15.34
CA ALA A 917 -40.30 -43.04 14.78
C ALA A 917 -40.72 -43.54 13.39
N VAL A 918 -39.76 -43.94 12.54
CA VAL A 918 -40.06 -44.46 11.19
C VAL A 918 -40.52 -45.93 11.24
N VAL A 919 -39.86 -46.76 12.06
CA VAL A 919 -40.25 -48.15 12.26
C VAL A 919 -41.71 -48.24 12.76
N SER A 920 -42.14 -47.35 13.66
CA SER A 920 -43.53 -47.24 14.14
C SER A 920 -44.55 -46.87 13.06
N GLN A 921 -44.14 -46.20 11.98
CA GLN A 921 -45.01 -45.87 10.86
C GLN A 921 -45.11 -46.99 9.81
N GLN A 922 -44.11 -47.88 9.71
CA GLN A 922 -44.06 -48.93 8.67
C GLN A 922 -44.30 -50.37 9.19
N GLN A 923 -44.21 -50.63 10.50
CA GLN A 923 -44.43 -51.97 11.08
C GLN A 923 -45.92 -52.40 11.19
N GLN A 924 -46.59 -52.46 10.04
CA GLN A 924 -47.59 -53.50 9.80
C GLN A 924 -47.04 -54.68 9.00
N GLN A 925 -45.78 -54.65 8.54
CA GLN A 925 -45.14 -55.76 7.82
C GLN A 925 -43.66 -55.91 8.20
N GLN A 926 -43.32 -57.12 8.66
CA GLN A 926 -41.98 -57.69 8.95
C GLN A 926 -41.46 -57.61 10.40
N GLN A 927 -41.47 -58.80 11.04
CA GLN A 927 -40.75 -59.15 12.26
C GLN A 927 -39.26 -59.36 11.93
N GLU A 928 -38.40 -58.43 12.34
CA GLU A 928 -36.95 -58.68 12.38
C GLU A 928 -36.33 -58.26 13.72
N SER A 929 -35.67 -59.24 14.33
CA SER A 929 -34.68 -59.24 15.42
C SER A 929 -35.04 -58.64 16.79
N GLN A 930 -35.68 -59.46 17.64
CA GLN A 930 -35.81 -59.24 19.10
C GLN A 930 -34.43 -59.16 19.83
N HIS A 931 -33.39 -59.83 19.33
CA HIS A 931 -32.10 -59.94 20.04
C HIS A 931 -31.29 -58.63 20.12
N GLY A 932 -31.47 -57.70 19.17
CA GLY A 932 -30.77 -56.41 19.19
C GLY A 932 -31.39 -55.38 20.16
N ASN A 933 -32.69 -55.53 20.45
CA ASN A 933 -33.42 -54.62 21.34
C ASN A 933 -33.09 -54.88 22.82
N GLU A 934 -32.84 -56.14 23.20
CA GLU A 934 -32.43 -56.51 24.57
C GLU A 934 -31.07 -55.90 24.95
N ALA A 935 -30.07 -55.98 24.05
CA ALA A 935 -28.75 -55.39 24.25
C ALA A 935 -28.82 -53.85 24.38
N LEU A 936 -29.61 -53.21 23.52
CA LEU A 936 -29.84 -51.77 23.55
C LEU A 936 -30.56 -51.34 24.84
N SER A 937 -31.62 -52.05 25.25
CA SER A 937 -32.36 -51.77 26.48
C SER A 937 -31.45 -51.86 27.72
N HIS A 938 -30.65 -52.91 27.82
CA HIS A 938 -29.69 -53.08 28.92
C HIS A 938 -28.59 -52.00 28.92
N ALA A 939 -28.10 -51.57 27.76
CA ALA A 939 -27.16 -50.46 27.66
C ALA A 939 -27.78 -49.12 28.09
N LEU A 940 -29.03 -48.85 27.69
CA LEU A 940 -29.78 -47.65 28.08
C LEU A 940 -30.08 -47.59 29.58
N GLU A 941 -30.39 -48.72 30.22
CA GLU A 941 -30.59 -48.79 31.68
C GLU A 941 -29.29 -48.48 32.45
N LYS A 942 -28.13 -48.93 31.95
CA LYS A 942 -26.82 -48.55 32.52
C LYS A 942 -26.55 -47.05 32.39
N ILE A 943 -26.82 -46.47 31.21
CA ILE A 943 -26.69 -45.02 30.97
C ILE A 943 -27.64 -44.24 31.88
N ARG A 944 -28.91 -44.66 32.00
CA ARG A 944 -29.89 -44.05 32.90
C ARG A 944 -29.42 -44.07 34.35
N SER A 945 -28.92 -45.22 34.82
CA SER A 945 -28.39 -45.38 36.18
C SER A 945 -27.21 -44.43 36.43
N TYR A 946 -26.28 -44.30 35.49
CA TYR A 946 -25.17 -43.35 35.56
C TYR A 946 -25.64 -41.89 35.66
N LEU A 947 -26.58 -41.48 34.80
CA LEU A 947 -27.08 -40.11 34.76
C LEU A 947 -27.84 -39.73 36.04
N LEU A 948 -28.64 -40.65 36.59
CA LEU A 948 -29.35 -40.46 37.86
C LEU A 948 -28.38 -40.36 39.05
N LEU A 949 -27.30 -41.16 39.05
CA LEU A 949 -26.26 -41.10 40.09
C LEU A 949 -25.59 -39.71 40.11
N ASN A 950 -25.24 -39.17 38.94
CA ASN A 950 -24.59 -37.86 38.84
C ASN A 950 -25.55 -36.69 39.10
N GLN A 951 -26.85 -36.81 38.82
CA GLN A 951 -27.85 -35.81 39.24
C GLN A 951 -27.97 -35.71 40.77
N SER A 952 -27.81 -36.83 41.48
CA SER A 952 -27.82 -36.86 42.95
C SER A 952 -26.56 -36.26 43.58
N ALA A 953 -25.42 -36.29 42.89
CA ALA A 953 -24.17 -35.66 43.33
C ALA A 953 -24.14 -34.13 43.11
N ASP A 954 -24.70 -33.65 41.99
CA ASP A 954 -24.80 -32.22 41.68
C ASP A 954 -25.79 -31.47 42.61
N SER A 955 -26.80 -32.17 43.15
CA SER A 955 -27.72 -31.60 44.14
C SER A 955 -27.14 -31.53 45.56
N ALA A 956 -26.12 -32.34 45.87
CA ALA A 956 -25.43 -32.33 47.16
C ALA A 956 -24.34 -31.22 47.25
N SER A 957 -23.71 -30.85 46.12
CA SER A 957 -22.65 -29.83 46.05
C SER A 957 -23.18 -28.38 46.12
N CYS A 958 -24.48 -28.16 45.97
CA CYS A 958 -25.12 -26.83 45.98
C CYS A 958 -25.46 -26.29 47.39
N SER A 959 -24.99 -26.94 48.47
CA SER A 959 -25.36 -26.58 49.85
C SER A 959 -24.30 -25.84 50.66
N GLN A 960 -23.13 -25.50 50.08
CA GLN A 960 -22.12 -24.67 50.76
C GLN A 960 -21.39 -23.75 49.79
N THR A 961 -21.76 -22.47 49.76
CA THR A 961 -20.86 -21.28 49.78
C THR A 961 -21.68 -20.02 49.50
N ASP A 962 -22.09 -19.35 50.56
CA ASP A 962 -22.52 -17.95 50.50
C ASP A 962 -21.31 -17.02 50.60
N SER A 963 -21.42 -15.90 49.87
CA SER A 963 -20.76 -14.59 50.04
C SER A 963 -19.55 -14.21 49.17
N ASN A 964 -19.83 -13.18 48.35
CA ASN A 964 -18.97 -12.08 47.89
C ASN A 964 -17.94 -12.34 46.77
N THR A 965 -18.26 -11.93 45.54
CA THR A 965 -17.68 -10.73 44.87
C THR A 965 -18.24 -10.56 43.46
N SER A 966 -18.42 -9.29 43.06
CA SER A 966 -19.00 -8.83 41.81
C SER A 966 -17.93 -8.51 40.76
N SER A 967 -17.96 -9.19 39.60
CA SER A 967 -17.39 -8.69 38.34
C SER A 967 -17.74 -9.57 37.12
N THR A 968 -18.58 -9.01 36.25
CA THR A 968 -18.59 -9.08 34.77
C THR A 968 -18.36 -10.41 34.03
N GLU A 969 -19.48 -10.97 33.55
CA GLU A 969 -19.72 -11.54 32.21
C GLU A 969 -18.68 -12.49 31.60
N GLN A 970 -18.39 -13.60 32.27
CA GLN A 970 -18.07 -14.90 31.62
C GLN A 970 -18.63 -16.06 32.46
N SER A 971 -19.94 -16.06 32.70
CA SER A 971 -20.64 -17.22 33.27
C SER A 971 -21.30 -18.01 32.13
N GLN A 972 -20.51 -18.86 31.45
CA GLN A 972 -21.05 -19.88 30.57
C GLN A 972 -21.90 -20.86 31.38
N GLN A 973 -23.15 -21.01 30.95
CA GLN A 973 -24.17 -21.94 31.42
C GLN A 973 -23.60 -23.31 31.83
N LYS A 974 -23.47 -23.57 33.13
CA LYS A 974 -23.40 -24.94 33.68
C LYS A 974 -24.83 -25.36 34.09
N HIS A 975 -25.28 -26.50 33.57
CA HIS A 975 -26.61 -27.15 33.56
C HIS A 975 -27.51 -26.81 32.34
N PRO A 976 -27.82 -27.78 31.43
CA PRO A 976 -28.75 -28.90 31.72
C PRO A 976 -28.55 -30.21 30.89
N ILE A 977 -27.33 -30.59 30.47
CA ILE A 977 -27.15 -31.78 29.60
C ILE A 977 -27.71 -33.05 30.27
N SER A 978 -27.51 -33.23 31.59
CA SER A 978 -27.97 -34.44 32.28
C SER A 978 -29.50 -34.56 32.37
N ALA A 979 -30.24 -33.49 32.63
CA ALA A 979 -31.69 -33.55 32.82
C ALA A 979 -32.47 -33.74 31.51
N SER A 980 -32.04 -33.07 30.44
CA SER A 980 -32.63 -33.24 29.10
C SER A 980 -32.29 -34.63 28.54
N LEU A 981 -31.06 -35.09 28.72
CA LEU A 981 -30.63 -36.41 28.28
C LEU A 981 -31.35 -37.53 29.04
N VAL A 982 -31.54 -37.40 30.36
CA VAL A 982 -32.34 -38.37 31.13
C VAL A 982 -33.76 -38.50 30.56
N ARG A 983 -34.43 -37.39 30.25
CA ARG A 983 -35.76 -37.45 29.62
C ARG A 983 -35.75 -38.11 28.24
N LEU A 984 -34.72 -37.88 27.43
CA LEU A 984 -34.59 -38.51 26.12
C LEU A 984 -34.36 -40.02 26.25
N VAL A 985 -33.51 -40.45 27.19
CA VAL A 985 -33.24 -41.86 27.49
C VAL A 985 -34.49 -42.54 28.04
N GLU A 986 -35.21 -41.92 28.97
CA GLU A 986 -36.48 -42.44 29.51
C GLU A 986 -37.54 -42.57 28.41
N LYS A 987 -37.70 -41.54 27.57
CA LYS A 987 -38.60 -41.59 26.42
C LYS A 987 -38.24 -42.72 25.45
N LEU A 988 -36.94 -42.96 25.21
CA LEU A 988 -36.49 -44.04 24.34
C LEU A 988 -36.78 -45.42 24.95
N ILE A 989 -36.54 -45.59 26.25
CA ILE A 989 -36.87 -46.83 26.98
C ILE A 989 -38.38 -47.09 26.94
N GLU A 990 -39.22 -46.08 27.19
CA GLU A 990 -40.68 -46.19 27.10
C GLU A 990 -41.13 -46.60 25.68
N GLN A 991 -40.53 -46.02 24.64
CA GLN A 991 -40.85 -46.37 23.24
C GLN A 991 -40.43 -47.80 22.88
N LEU A 992 -39.29 -48.29 23.39
CA LEU A 992 -38.84 -49.67 23.18
C LEU A 992 -39.74 -50.67 23.92
N GLN A 993 -40.16 -50.36 25.15
CA GLN A 993 -41.08 -51.20 25.93
C GLN A 993 -42.46 -51.34 25.27
N LEU A 994 -42.94 -50.28 24.60
CA LEU A 994 -44.17 -50.32 23.80
C LEU A 994 -44.05 -51.24 22.57
N PHE A 995 -42.83 -51.48 22.08
CA PHE A 995 -42.54 -52.36 20.94
C PHE A 995 -42.35 -53.84 21.33
N ASP A 996 -41.89 -54.11 22.56
CA ASP A 996 -41.63 -55.47 23.07
C ASP A 996 -42.89 -56.16 23.66
N LEU A 997 -44.07 -55.54 23.63
CA LEU A 997 -45.32 -56.20 24.02
C LEU A 997 -45.71 -57.27 22.97
N PRO A 998 -45.78 -58.57 23.34
CA PRO A 998 -46.29 -59.58 22.42
C PRO A 998 -47.76 -59.27 22.09
N SER A 999 -48.10 -59.33 20.81
CA SER A 999 -49.49 -59.27 20.34
C SER A 999 -50.28 -60.46 20.90
N THR A 1000 -50.80 -60.36 22.11
CA THR A 1000 -51.75 -61.33 22.64
C THR A 1000 -53.06 -61.16 21.89
N THR A 1001 -53.35 -62.12 21.04
CA THR A 1001 -54.66 -62.38 20.45
C THR A 1001 -55.75 -62.23 21.50
N ALA A 1002 -56.74 -61.39 21.20
CA ALA A 1002 -57.95 -61.27 21.97
C ALA A 1002 -58.69 -62.61 22.04
N THR A 1003 -58.73 -63.22 23.22
CA THR A 1003 -59.84 -64.07 23.67
C THR A 1003 -59.92 -63.99 25.19
N ASP A 1004 -61.04 -63.45 25.65
CA ASP A 1004 -61.69 -63.60 26.96
C ASP A 1004 -60.88 -63.36 28.24
N ALA A 1005 -61.17 -62.23 28.89
CA ALA A 1005 -61.00 -62.08 30.33
C ALA A 1005 -62.27 -61.48 30.95
N THR A 1006 -63.15 -62.38 31.41
CA THR A 1006 -63.98 -62.09 32.59
C THR A 1006 -63.10 -62.27 33.83
N THR A 1007 -63.33 -61.43 34.86
CA THR A 1007 -62.82 -61.55 36.25
C THR A 1007 -61.30 -61.36 36.42
N SER A 1008 -60.74 -60.72 37.45
CA SER A 1008 -61.15 -59.86 38.57
C SER A 1008 -59.84 -59.43 39.27
N ILE A 1009 -59.92 -58.43 40.18
CA ILE A 1009 -58.97 -58.15 41.30
C ILE A 1009 -57.69 -57.39 40.87
N ALA A 1010 -57.41 -56.14 41.27
CA ALA A 1010 -57.16 -55.57 42.60
C ALA A 1010 -55.87 -56.09 43.29
N ASP A 1011 -54.76 -55.37 43.12
CA ASP A 1011 -53.75 -55.06 44.15
C ASP A 1011 -52.78 -53.99 43.62
#